data_AF-A0A292G9V6-F1
#
_entry.id   AF-A0A292G9V6-F1
#
_cell.length_a   1.000
_cell.length_b   1.000
_cell.length_c   1.000
_cell.angle_alpha   90.00
_cell.angle_beta   90.00
_cell.angle_gamma   90.00
#
_symmetry.space_group_name_H-M   'P 1'
#
loop_
_entity.id
_entity.type
_entity.pdbx_description
1 polymer ?
#
loop_
_entity_poly.entity_id
_entity_poly.type
_entity_poly.pdbx_seq_one_letter_code
_entity_poly.pdbx_strand_id
1 'polypeptide(L)'
;MGTSRFSADVHPICSQFIIMAVPDGPNSQPLVRLNSQAIAIAHSVCSLSAFLAALAVGCWLHFYKIVENEYYGYPDEWFPSVSATIGDRYPERSIFQILIALTAGPRFLLLLLTYVRLHKANSVYPKLALISGFIRTITCGGWVYITSTDDHDAHDVFMISYIVLTIPWDLAITKLSPPRSRIRRARKYTAWTFFGALVPLVYLFIQHKVHHVKGAYSYYAYCEWALIFLDVGFDAWSILDFKDLIIELRPSATRDEFFSANFDIKLIQDRINGTSSSSAPTSSGKLLPKSTQFSSSFWQLTVDTINWFVFWSVYSSLFLCIWYFPLWYMGISGYEAVCVLLLTPFVLAVPKVKLFFTKRPQVARTLTCLFGVGAYLVVDPACRLMVIGAAVSFATIALSTEVAAIGKLNDQLATKTFATSFTMGLILSSLAKFAFWTNNPIWPIMNSDTGGWNLTGLVVGLTAAAFTKLPQGTVSEKGPLKTQKPSLMLSAMGFGSLIFSISAMLTDSSTIVLWTWEGYPINGPIPVPHGAVTVIFMCLGAFFGFYRSSSYKSVTYAGVLGALFLYYFNGWISYAGGLAYAFWLCFITPVCFDQVSKVDGVALVFGLSFLFDIVLSLAHVWVVAYAFVPGGPLLRERTDIILSVSVLMICGLVFNYKQSEVSHSKRLKSSLKKITNYLIFFTLLSGFIAFNRFQFEKPRPYHPQSRLVTAGIWTIHFGLDNDMWASEHRMRDLIKDLELDVVGLLESDTQRIIMGNRDLTQRIAEELGMYADFGPNPTKHTWGAALLSKFPIINSTHHLLPSPVGELAPAIHATLDCYGELVDVVVFHSGQEEDVEDRRLQSLGVSEIMGSSERPMILLSYLVTEPLKGNYNTYVSDKSGMHDIDATDDDRWCEYILYKKLKRTGYARISRGSITDTEVQVGKFIIPSNGDYDESYSQQRIDEETVDPDLRFPSMFYGDGVRDHKFHVFEEPRYYL
;
A
#
# COMPACT_ATOMS: atom_id res chain seq x y z
N MET A 1 46.92 -52.97 -26.28
CA MET A 1 47.23 -53.09 -24.83
C MET A 1 45.90 -53.29 -24.13
N GLY A 2 45.57 -54.34 -23.40
CA GLY A 2 46.16 -55.63 -23.05
C GLY A 2 45.02 -56.37 -22.34
N THR A 3 44.67 -57.58 -22.79
CA THR A 3 44.85 -58.83 -22.01
C THR A 3 43.95 -58.91 -20.77
N SER A 4 42.85 -59.67 -20.82
CA SER A 4 42.78 -61.11 -20.46
C SER A 4 42.51 -61.29 -18.95
N ARG A 5 41.70 -62.21 -18.41
CA ARG A 5 41.06 -63.44 -18.89
C ARG A 5 40.40 -64.09 -17.64
N PHE A 6 39.35 -64.89 -17.87
CA PHE A 6 39.04 -66.19 -17.19
C PHE A 6 38.51 -66.15 -15.74
N SER A 7 37.60 -67.03 -15.28
CA SER A 7 36.91 -68.20 -15.85
C SER A 7 35.99 -68.82 -14.79
N ALA A 8 35.04 -69.66 -15.24
CA ALA A 8 34.58 -70.92 -14.60
C ALA A 8 33.78 -70.81 -13.29
N ASP A 9 32.75 -71.61 -12.96
CA ASP A 9 32.17 -72.88 -13.46
C ASP A 9 30.90 -73.11 -12.59
N VAL A 10 29.69 -73.50 -13.05
CA VAL A 10 29.16 -74.83 -13.42
C VAL A 10 27.77 -75.05 -12.75
N HIS A 11 26.86 -75.61 -13.55
CA HIS A 11 25.46 -76.10 -13.40
C HIS A 11 25.17 -77.08 -12.23
N PRO A 12 23.97 -77.75 -12.05
CA PRO A 12 22.68 -77.76 -12.77
C PRO A 12 21.40 -77.77 -11.86
N ILE A 13 20.19 -77.79 -12.44
CA ILE A 13 19.12 -78.82 -12.28
C ILE A 13 17.79 -78.33 -12.87
N CYS A 14 17.16 -79.23 -13.62
CA CYS A 14 15.97 -79.10 -14.45
C CYS A 14 14.73 -79.63 -13.71
N SER A 15 13.57 -78.97 -13.82
CA SER A 15 12.27 -79.64 -14.13
C SER A 15 11.03 -78.73 -13.98
N GLN A 16 10.19 -78.79 -15.02
CA GLN A 16 8.72 -78.71 -15.04
C GLN A 16 7.97 -77.36 -15.00
N PHE A 17 7.35 -77.10 -16.15
CA PHE A 17 6.16 -76.28 -16.44
C PHE A 17 5.14 -76.16 -15.30
N ILE A 18 4.62 -74.94 -15.10
CA ILE A 18 3.19 -74.65 -14.96
C ILE A 18 2.89 -73.29 -15.62
N ILE A 19 1.89 -73.31 -16.48
CA ILE A 19 1.19 -72.18 -17.09
C ILE A 19 0.74 -71.22 -15.98
N MET A 20 1.22 -69.98 -15.98
CA MET A 20 0.42 -68.87 -15.44
C MET A 20 -0.28 -68.20 -16.62
N ALA A 21 -1.55 -68.58 -16.75
CA ALA A 21 -2.53 -67.84 -17.51
C ALA A 21 -2.46 -66.36 -17.10
N VAL A 22 -2.13 -65.48 -18.04
CA VAL A 22 -2.54 -64.08 -17.94
C VAL A 22 -4.06 -64.11 -18.15
N PRO A 23 -4.86 -63.61 -17.20
CA PRO A 23 -6.30 -63.65 -17.35
C PRO A 23 -6.71 -62.86 -18.60
N ASP A 24 -7.51 -63.49 -19.45
CA ASP A 24 -8.42 -62.78 -20.34
C ASP A 24 -9.27 -61.83 -19.48
N GLY A 25 -8.91 -60.55 -19.53
CA GLY A 25 -9.59 -59.49 -18.81
C GLY A 25 -9.42 -58.17 -19.56
N PRO A 26 -10.47 -57.34 -19.70
CA PRO A 26 -10.46 -56.12 -20.52
C PRO A 26 -9.65 -54.95 -19.91
N ASN A 27 -8.62 -55.23 -19.10
CA ASN A 27 -7.91 -54.26 -18.28
C ASN A 27 -6.41 -54.20 -18.60
N SER A 28 -6.05 -53.88 -19.85
CA SER A 28 -4.72 -53.32 -20.12
C SER A 28 -4.68 -51.88 -19.56
N GLN A 29 -3.79 -51.62 -18.60
CA GLN A 29 -3.55 -50.28 -18.07
C GLN A 29 -3.14 -49.33 -19.22
N PRO A 30 -3.71 -48.12 -19.32
CA PRO A 30 -3.35 -47.18 -20.39
C PRO A 30 -1.90 -46.74 -20.23
N LEU A 31 -1.13 -46.77 -21.33
CA LEU A 31 0.27 -46.33 -21.37
C LEU A 31 0.39 -44.83 -21.05
N VAL A 32 -0.54 -44.04 -21.57
CA VAL A 32 -0.65 -42.60 -21.29
C VAL A 32 -2.12 -42.26 -21.14
N ARG A 33 -2.43 -41.54 -20.07
CA ARG A 33 -3.76 -41.01 -19.77
C ARG A 33 -3.68 -39.49 -19.64
N LEU A 34 -4.23 -38.78 -20.61
CA LEU A 34 -4.20 -37.32 -20.64
C LEU A 34 -5.63 -36.77 -20.58
N ASN A 35 -5.88 -35.84 -19.67
CA ASN A 35 -7.14 -35.12 -19.63
C ASN A 35 -7.15 -34.07 -20.76
N SER A 36 -8.19 -34.09 -21.60
CA SER A 36 -8.33 -33.18 -22.73
C SER A 36 -8.37 -31.69 -22.35
N GLN A 37 -8.63 -31.35 -21.08
CA GLN A 37 -8.49 -29.99 -20.56
C GLN A 37 -7.08 -29.41 -20.78
N ALA A 38 -6.05 -30.26 -20.72
CA ALA A 38 -4.67 -29.81 -20.91
C ALA A 38 -4.47 -29.17 -22.29
N ILE A 39 -5.19 -29.64 -23.31
CA ILE A 39 -5.11 -29.12 -24.68
C ILE A 39 -5.76 -27.74 -24.78
N ALA A 40 -6.95 -27.56 -24.18
CA ALA A 40 -7.59 -26.25 -24.17
C ALA A 40 -6.82 -25.22 -23.32
N ILE A 41 -6.22 -25.65 -22.20
CA ILE A 41 -5.32 -24.80 -21.40
C ILE A 41 -4.07 -24.45 -22.20
N ALA A 42 -3.44 -25.42 -22.88
CA ALA A 42 -2.25 -25.17 -23.69
C ALA A 42 -2.54 -24.16 -24.81
N HIS A 43 -3.66 -24.29 -25.52
CA HIS A 43 -4.10 -23.31 -26.52
C HIS A 43 -4.21 -21.90 -25.93
N SER A 44 -4.99 -21.72 -24.86
CA SER A 44 -5.23 -20.40 -24.26
C SER A 44 -3.95 -19.79 -23.68
N VAL A 45 -3.09 -20.60 -23.04
CA VAL A 45 -1.83 -20.11 -22.46
C VAL A 45 -0.85 -19.72 -23.55
N CYS A 46 -0.62 -20.56 -24.57
CA CYS A 46 0.31 -20.24 -25.65
C CYS A 46 -0.16 -19.02 -26.46
N SER A 47 -1.46 -18.93 -26.76
CA SER A 47 -2.03 -17.80 -27.50
C SER A 47 -1.90 -16.48 -26.72
N LEU A 48 -2.31 -16.43 -25.45
CA LEU A 48 -2.18 -15.22 -24.62
C LEU A 48 -0.72 -14.84 -24.39
N SER A 49 0.15 -15.82 -24.18
CA SER A 49 1.58 -15.57 -23.99
C SER A 49 2.22 -14.96 -25.24
N ALA A 50 1.78 -15.36 -26.44
CA ALA A 50 2.28 -14.78 -27.69
C ALA A 50 2.03 -13.26 -27.75
N PHE A 51 0.78 -12.84 -27.53
CA PHE A 51 0.40 -11.43 -27.59
C PHE A 51 0.99 -10.61 -26.42
N LEU A 52 0.96 -11.14 -25.19
CA LEU A 52 1.48 -10.43 -24.02
C LEU A 52 3.01 -10.30 -24.03
N ALA A 53 3.73 -11.33 -24.48
CA ALA A 53 5.18 -11.27 -24.59
C ALA A 53 5.61 -10.28 -25.68
N ALA A 54 4.90 -10.25 -26.82
CA ALA A 54 5.15 -9.28 -27.88
C ALA A 54 4.91 -7.83 -27.40
N LEU A 55 3.81 -7.59 -26.68
CA LEU A 55 3.52 -6.27 -26.09
C LEU A 55 4.58 -5.85 -25.06
N ALA A 56 4.95 -6.75 -24.15
CA ALA A 56 5.95 -6.44 -23.13
C ALA A 56 7.31 -6.11 -23.75
N VAL A 57 7.75 -6.88 -24.74
CA VAL A 57 9.03 -6.67 -25.42
C VAL A 57 8.98 -5.42 -26.30
N GLY A 58 7.88 -5.20 -27.03
CA GLY A 58 7.68 -4.01 -27.86
C GLY A 58 7.64 -2.73 -27.03
N CYS A 59 6.92 -2.71 -25.91
CA CYS A 59 6.92 -1.58 -24.98
C CYS A 59 8.28 -1.36 -24.32
N TRP A 60 9.11 -2.39 -24.16
CA TRP A 60 10.43 -2.24 -23.56
C TRP A 60 11.48 -1.72 -24.55
N LEU A 61 11.45 -2.19 -25.80
CA LEU A 61 12.51 -1.92 -26.77
C LEU A 61 12.13 -0.84 -27.79
N HIS A 62 10.87 -0.77 -28.20
CA HIS A 62 10.43 0.01 -29.36
C HIS A 62 9.18 0.86 -29.09
N PHE A 63 8.90 1.23 -27.83
CA PHE A 63 7.68 1.94 -27.42
C PHE A 63 7.27 3.08 -28.35
N TYR A 64 8.14 4.08 -28.53
CA TYR A 64 7.85 5.25 -29.37
C TYR A 64 7.53 4.90 -30.83
N LYS A 65 8.07 3.80 -31.34
CA LYS A 65 7.90 3.36 -32.73
C LYS A 65 6.62 2.55 -32.93
N ILE A 66 6.16 1.82 -31.91
CA ILE A 66 4.94 0.99 -32.01
C ILE A 66 3.66 1.77 -31.68
N VAL A 67 3.78 2.90 -30.98
CA VAL A 67 2.67 3.83 -30.71
C VAL A 67 2.48 4.87 -31.83
N GLU A 68 3.46 5.01 -32.71
CA GLU A 68 3.42 5.91 -33.85
C GLU A 68 2.44 5.41 -34.92
N ASN A 69 1.64 6.32 -35.47
CA ASN A 69 0.78 6.09 -36.63
C ASN A 69 1.19 7.02 -37.79
N GLU A 70 0.47 6.98 -38.91
CA GLU A 70 0.78 7.77 -40.11
C GLU A 70 0.79 9.30 -39.90
N TYR A 71 0.15 9.80 -38.84
CA TYR A 71 -0.06 11.24 -38.59
C TYR A 71 0.51 11.74 -37.26
N TYR A 72 0.52 10.89 -36.23
CA TYR A 72 0.87 11.26 -34.86
C TYR A 72 1.72 10.18 -34.18
N GLY A 73 2.59 10.60 -33.27
CA GLY A 73 3.32 9.75 -32.35
C GLY A 73 3.18 10.22 -30.91
N TYR A 74 4.00 9.69 -30.02
CA TYR A 74 4.00 10.15 -28.63
C TYR A 74 4.32 11.65 -28.54
N PRO A 75 3.61 12.46 -27.71
CA PRO A 75 2.65 12.05 -26.68
C PRO A 75 1.18 11.99 -27.12
N ASP A 76 0.87 12.38 -28.36
CA ASP A 76 -0.51 12.39 -28.88
C ASP A 76 -1.08 10.97 -29.00
N GLU A 77 -0.22 9.97 -29.25
CA GLU A 77 -0.53 8.55 -29.21
C GLU A 77 0.34 7.83 -28.18
N TRP A 78 -0.29 6.97 -27.36
CA TRP A 78 0.34 6.43 -26.15
C TRP A 78 0.10 4.92 -25.95
N PHE A 79 -0.71 4.27 -26.80
CA PHE A 79 -0.95 2.83 -26.71
C PHE A 79 -0.87 2.15 -28.08
N PRO A 80 -0.07 1.08 -28.24
CA PRO A 80 0.19 0.49 -29.56
C PRO A 80 -0.94 -0.43 -30.02
N SER A 81 -1.24 -0.39 -31.32
CA SER A 81 -2.17 -1.33 -31.97
C SER A 81 -1.64 -2.77 -31.91
N VAL A 82 -2.54 -3.74 -32.07
CA VAL A 82 -2.14 -5.16 -32.09
C VAL A 82 -1.19 -5.41 -33.27
N SER A 83 -1.53 -4.89 -34.45
CA SER A 83 -0.76 -5.05 -35.69
C SER A 83 0.66 -4.48 -35.57
N ALA A 84 0.80 -3.26 -35.04
CA ALA A 84 2.12 -2.66 -34.83
C ALA A 84 2.98 -3.44 -33.83
N THR A 85 2.35 -3.97 -32.78
CA THR A 85 3.02 -4.71 -31.70
C THR A 85 3.60 -6.05 -32.18
N ILE A 86 2.95 -6.73 -33.12
CA ILE A 86 3.32 -8.09 -33.53
C ILE A 86 3.95 -8.16 -34.93
N GLY A 87 3.82 -7.12 -35.74
CA GLY A 87 4.18 -7.14 -37.16
C GLY A 87 5.40 -6.32 -37.55
N ASP A 88 5.76 -5.28 -36.79
CA ASP A 88 6.62 -4.23 -37.34
C ASP A 88 8.11 -4.45 -37.08
N ARG A 89 8.47 -5.06 -35.96
CA ARG A 89 9.84 -4.96 -35.42
C ARG A 89 10.35 -6.27 -34.80
N TYR A 90 11.67 -6.46 -34.91
CA TYR A 90 12.42 -7.50 -34.21
C TYR A 90 12.92 -6.95 -32.87
N PRO A 91 12.89 -7.71 -31.75
CA PRO A 91 12.56 -9.15 -31.64
C PRO A 91 11.10 -9.51 -31.34
N GLU A 92 10.23 -8.54 -31.05
CA GLU A 92 8.83 -8.77 -30.64
C GLU A 92 8.02 -9.57 -31.67
N ARG A 93 8.18 -9.28 -32.97
CA ARG A 93 7.59 -10.06 -34.08
C ARG A 93 8.01 -11.53 -34.03
N SER A 94 9.30 -11.79 -33.88
CA SER A 94 9.81 -13.17 -33.87
C SER A 94 9.33 -13.94 -32.65
N ILE A 95 9.26 -13.29 -31.49
CA ILE A 95 8.74 -13.88 -30.26
C ILE A 95 7.26 -14.23 -30.42
N PHE A 96 6.46 -13.31 -30.98
CA PHE A 96 5.06 -13.55 -31.30
C PHE A 96 4.91 -14.77 -32.22
N GLN A 97 5.62 -14.78 -33.35
CA GLN A 97 5.54 -15.83 -34.36
C GLN A 97 5.94 -17.21 -33.81
N ILE A 98 6.96 -17.29 -32.96
CA ILE A 98 7.36 -18.56 -32.32
C ILE A 98 6.26 -19.06 -31.37
N LEU A 99 5.74 -18.19 -30.51
CA LEU A 99 4.75 -18.58 -29.50
C LEU A 99 3.38 -18.93 -30.13
N ILE A 100 3.00 -18.23 -31.19
CA ILE A 100 1.78 -18.54 -31.93
C ILE A 100 1.95 -19.80 -32.80
N ALA A 101 3.15 -20.10 -33.31
CA ALA A 101 3.45 -21.40 -33.93
C ALA A 101 3.22 -22.56 -32.95
N LEU A 102 3.68 -22.41 -31.70
CA LEU A 102 3.43 -23.40 -30.64
C LEU A 102 1.94 -23.57 -30.31
N THR A 103 1.12 -22.55 -30.59
CA THR A 103 -0.33 -22.60 -30.41
C THR A 103 -1.03 -23.44 -31.47
N ALA A 104 -0.44 -23.61 -32.66
CA ALA A 104 -1.07 -24.32 -33.78
C ALA A 104 -1.43 -25.78 -33.44
N GLY A 105 -0.51 -26.52 -32.80
CA GLY A 105 -0.76 -27.91 -32.37
C GLY A 105 -1.96 -28.04 -31.42
N PRO A 106 -1.96 -27.35 -30.26
CA PRO A 106 -3.12 -27.27 -29.37
C PRO A 106 -4.39 -26.77 -30.05
N ARG A 107 -4.29 -25.84 -31.01
CA ARG A 107 -5.44 -25.31 -31.75
C ARG A 107 -6.14 -26.41 -32.57
N PHE A 108 -5.42 -27.13 -33.41
CA PHE A 108 -6.02 -28.20 -34.22
C PHE A 108 -6.58 -29.33 -33.36
N LEU A 109 -5.91 -29.68 -32.26
CA LEU A 109 -6.43 -30.65 -31.29
C LEU A 109 -7.70 -30.15 -30.60
N LEU A 110 -7.79 -28.85 -30.28
CA LEU A 110 -9.00 -28.24 -29.72
C LEU A 110 -10.16 -28.34 -30.71
N LEU A 111 -9.95 -28.08 -32.00
CA LEU A 111 -10.98 -28.24 -33.04
C LEU A 111 -11.48 -29.68 -33.11
N LEU A 112 -10.56 -30.66 -33.15
CA LEU A 112 -10.87 -32.08 -33.22
C LEU A 112 -11.68 -32.54 -32.00
N LEU A 113 -11.24 -32.20 -30.80
CA LEU A 113 -11.90 -32.60 -29.56
C LEU A 113 -13.26 -31.90 -29.39
N THR A 114 -13.37 -30.66 -29.84
CA THR A 114 -14.66 -29.94 -29.87
C THR A 114 -15.64 -30.62 -30.83
N TYR A 115 -15.17 -31.03 -32.02
CA TYR A 115 -15.98 -31.80 -32.96
C TYR A 115 -16.44 -33.13 -32.37
N VAL A 116 -15.51 -33.89 -31.80
CA VAL A 116 -15.80 -35.19 -31.16
C VAL A 116 -16.80 -35.03 -30.01
N ARG A 117 -16.62 -34.03 -29.15
CA ARG A 117 -17.48 -33.78 -27.98
C ARG A 117 -18.88 -33.30 -28.35
N LEU A 118 -18.99 -32.48 -29.38
CA LEU A 118 -20.25 -31.87 -29.80
C LEU A 118 -20.91 -32.59 -30.99
N HIS A 119 -20.38 -33.76 -31.37
CA HIS A 119 -20.90 -34.54 -32.49
C HIS A 119 -22.36 -34.95 -32.25
N LYS A 120 -23.22 -34.69 -33.25
CA LYS A 120 -24.61 -35.12 -33.29
C LYS A 120 -24.93 -35.60 -34.69
N ALA A 121 -25.30 -36.88 -34.82
CA ALA A 121 -25.51 -37.54 -36.12
C ALA A 121 -26.52 -36.79 -37.03
N ASN A 122 -27.56 -36.18 -36.44
CA ASN A 122 -28.63 -35.48 -37.18
C ASN A 122 -28.45 -33.96 -37.25
N SER A 123 -27.22 -33.43 -37.10
CA SER A 123 -26.97 -31.98 -37.08
C SER A 123 -25.84 -31.56 -38.01
N VAL A 124 -26.05 -30.48 -38.77
CA VAL A 124 -25.02 -29.88 -39.65
C VAL A 124 -24.03 -29.01 -38.86
N TYR A 125 -24.42 -28.51 -37.68
CA TYR A 125 -23.63 -27.57 -36.89
C TYR A 125 -22.23 -28.08 -36.46
N PRO A 126 -22.00 -29.37 -36.12
CA PRO A 126 -20.65 -29.84 -35.78
C PRO A 126 -19.70 -29.81 -36.98
N LYS A 127 -20.19 -30.15 -38.18
CA LYS A 127 -19.42 -30.07 -39.42
C LYS A 127 -19.14 -28.61 -39.77
N LEU A 128 -20.14 -27.73 -39.62
CA LEU A 128 -19.98 -26.29 -39.82
C LEU A 128 -18.90 -25.72 -38.88
N ALA A 129 -18.93 -26.06 -37.59
CA ALA A 129 -17.91 -25.62 -36.63
C ALA A 129 -16.51 -26.14 -37.00
N LEU A 130 -16.37 -27.42 -37.36
CA LEU A 130 -15.07 -27.97 -37.73
C LEU A 130 -14.49 -27.28 -38.97
N ILE A 131 -15.30 -27.11 -40.03
CA ILE A 131 -14.88 -26.47 -41.28
C ILE A 131 -14.54 -25.00 -41.04
N SER A 132 -15.43 -24.24 -40.38
CA SER A 132 -15.18 -22.82 -40.12
C SER A 132 -13.99 -22.61 -39.19
N GLY A 133 -13.85 -23.42 -38.14
CA GLY A 133 -12.71 -23.37 -37.22
C GLY A 133 -11.38 -23.75 -37.88
N PHE A 134 -11.39 -24.71 -38.81
CA PHE A 134 -10.21 -25.11 -39.57
C PHE A 134 -9.75 -24.01 -40.52
N ILE A 135 -10.66 -23.49 -41.36
CA ILE A 135 -10.35 -22.41 -42.30
C ILE A 135 -9.92 -21.16 -41.51
N ARG A 136 -10.61 -20.82 -40.42
CA ARG A 136 -10.24 -19.71 -39.54
C ARG A 136 -8.84 -19.88 -38.95
N THR A 137 -8.44 -21.10 -38.59
CA THR A 137 -7.09 -21.35 -38.07
C THR A 137 -6.02 -21.13 -39.15
N ILE A 138 -6.30 -21.51 -40.40
CA ILE A 138 -5.40 -21.26 -41.53
C ILE A 138 -5.30 -19.76 -41.83
N THR A 139 -6.43 -19.05 -41.88
CA THR A 139 -6.42 -17.61 -42.13
C THR A 139 -5.74 -16.84 -41.00
N CYS A 140 -5.77 -17.36 -39.76
CA CYS A 140 -4.96 -16.85 -38.66
C CYS A 140 -3.46 -16.90 -38.97
N GLY A 141 -2.97 -18.06 -39.40
CA GLY A 141 -1.59 -18.20 -39.86
C GLY A 141 -1.25 -17.21 -40.99
N GLY A 142 -2.20 -16.99 -41.90
CA GLY A 142 -2.05 -16.02 -42.99
C GLY A 142 -1.67 -14.61 -42.50
N TRP A 143 -2.50 -13.97 -41.68
CA TRP A 143 -2.24 -12.60 -41.21
C TRP A 143 -1.13 -12.51 -40.14
N VAL A 144 -0.81 -13.62 -39.45
CA VAL A 144 0.28 -13.68 -38.47
C VAL A 144 1.67 -13.73 -39.13
N TYR A 145 1.81 -14.46 -40.23
CA TYR A 145 3.10 -14.63 -40.91
C TYR A 145 3.30 -13.67 -42.08
N ILE A 146 2.21 -13.26 -42.74
CA ILE A 146 2.21 -12.17 -43.72
C ILE A 146 1.77 -10.92 -42.96
N THR A 147 2.74 -10.17 -42.45
CA THR A 147 2.47 -8.98 -41.63
C THR A 147 2.01 -7.81 -42.51
N SER A 148 1.32 -6.84 -41.92
CA SER A 148 0.91 -5.60 -42.61
C SER A 148 2.09 -4.83 -43.23
N THR A 149 3.29 -4.99 -42.67
CA THR A 149 4.55 -4.45 -43.19
C THR A 149 5.11 -5.21 -44.40
N ASP A 150 4.81 -6.50 -44.53
CA ASP A 150 5.31 -7.34 -45.61
C ASP A 150 4.38 -7.27 -46.85
N ASP A 151 3.07 -7.41 -46.65
CA ASP A 151 2.03 -7.28 -47.68
C ASP A 151 0.69 -6.90 -47.02
N HIS A 152 0.33 -5.63 -47.14
CA HIS A 152 -0.85 -5.06 -46.50
C HIS A 152 -2.17 -5.66 -47.03
N ASP A 153 -2.27 -5.91 -48.34
CA ASP A 153 -3.49 -6.42 -48.95
C ASP A 153 -3.75 -7.88 -48.56
N ALA A 154 -2.70 -8.71 -48.60
CA ALA A 154 -2.79 -10.10 -48.19
C ALA A 154 -3.09 -10.23 -46.69
N HIS A 155 -2.42 -9.44 -45.84
CA HIS A 155 -2.67 -9.37 -44.40
C HIS A 155 -4.16 -9.09 -44.09
N ASP A 156 -4.72 -8.06 -44.71
CA ASP A 156 -6.10 -7.65 -44.48
C ASP A 156 -7.12 -8.67 -44.97
N VAL A 157 -6.89 -9.29 -46.13
CA VAL A 157 -7.75 -10.37 -46.63
C VAL A 157 -7.79 -11.53 -45.63
N PHE A 158 -6.65 -11.94 -45.09
CA PHE A 158 -6.59 -13.02 -44.11
C PHE A 158 -7.23 -12.65 -42.76
N MET A 159 -7.02 -11.42 -42.29
CA MET A 159 -7.61 -10.89 -41.07
C MET A 159 -9.14 -10.75 -41.16
N ILE A 160 -9.66 -10.15 -42.24
CA ILE A 160 -11.11 -10.03 -42.48
C ILE A 160 -11.73 -11.41 -42.62
N SER A 161 -11.08 -12.32 -43.36
CA SER A 161 -11.54 -13.70 -43.49
C SER A 161 -11.61 -14.40 -42.13
N TYR A 162 -10.62 -14.18 -41.25
CA TYR A 162 -10.64 -14.69 -39.88
C TYR A 162 -11.87 -14.19 -39.10
N ILE A 163 -12.12 -12.88 -39.10
CA ILE A 163 -13.24 -12.25 -38.39
C ILE A 163 -14.59 -12.75 -38.94
N VAL A 164 -14.74 -12.83 -40.27
CA VAL A 164 -15.98 -13.33 -40.90
C VAL A 164 -16.22 -14.79 -40.53
N LEU A 165 -15.17 -15.62 -40.51
CA LEU A 165 -15.26 -17.05 -40.13
C LEU A 165 -15.50 -17.27 -38.63
N THR A 166 -15.29 -16.26 -37.78
CA THR A 166 -15.69 -16.28 -36.37
C THR A 166 -17.21 -16.36 -36.20
N ILE A 167 -17.99 -15.76 -37.11
CA ILE A 167 -19.47 -15.81 -37.06
C ILE A 167 -20.00 -17.25 -37.10
N PRO A 168 -19.71 -18.07 -38.14
CA PRO A 168 -20.18 -19.45 -38.17
C PRO A 168 -19.57 -20.33 -37.06
N TRP A 169 -18.34 -20.07 -36.62
CA TRP A 169 -17.71 -20.76 -35.48
C TRP A 169 -18.49 -20.54 -34.19
N ASP A 170 -18.68 -19.28 -33.79
CA ASP A 170 -19.32 -18.92 -32.53
C ASP A 170 -20.79 -19.35 -32.49
N LEU A 171 -21.51 -19.17 -33.61
CA LEU A 171 -22.90 -19.58 -33.73
C LEU A 171 -23.05 -21.11 -33.62
N ALA A 172 -22.19 -21.87 -34.30
CA ALA A 172 -22.26 -23.32 -34.29
C ALA A 172 -21.96 -23.88 -32.89
N ILE A 173 -20.88 -23.44 -32.24
CA ILE A 173 -20.50 -23.92 -30.90
C ILE A 173 -21.53 -23.50 -29.84
N THR A 174 -22.03 -22.27 -29.91
CA THR A 174 -23.04 -21.79 -28.96
C THR A 174 -24.37 -22.53 -29.10
N LYS A 175 -24.78 -22.89 -30.33
CA LYS A 175 -25.99 -23.68 -30.58
C LYS A 175 -25.84 -25.14 -30.16
N LEU A 176 -24.66 -25.73 -30.37
CA LEU A 176 -24.35 -27.11 -29.98
C LEU A 176 -24.24 -27.30 -28.47
N SER A 177 -23.88 -26.24 -27.75
CA SER A 177 -23.82 -26.22 -26.29
C SER A 177 -25.20 -26.52 -25.67
N PRO A 178 -25.27 -27.31 -24.57
CA PRO A 178 -26.55 -27.70 -23.96
C PRO A 178 -27.45 -26.50 -23.62
N PRO A 179 -28.76 -26.55 -23.94
CA PRO A 179 -29.69 -25.46 -23.62
C PRO A 179 -29.74 -25.20 -22.11
N ARG A 180 -29.85 -23.93 -21.71
CA ARG A 180 -29.85 -23.46 -20.30
C ARG A 180 -28.56 -23.74 -19.49
N SER A 181 -27.47 -24.20 -20.12
CA SER A 181 -26.18 -24.37 -19.44
C SER A 181 -25.46 -23.03 -19.16
N ARG A 182 -24.59 -23.02 -18.14
CA ARG A 182 -23.72 -21.87 -17.83
C ARG A 182 -22.74 -21.57 -18.98
N ILE A 183 -22.22 -22.61 -19.63
CA ILE A 183 -21.26 -22.52 -20.74
C ILE A 183 -21.91 -21.85 -21.96
N ARG A 184 -23.15 -22.22 -22.31
CA ARG A 184 -23.88 -21.59 -23.41
C ARG A 184 -24.14 -20.10 -23.18
N ARG A 185 -24.47 -19.70 -21.94
CA ARG A 185 -24.63 -18.28 -21.59
C ARG A 185 -23.31 -17.53 -21.70
N ALA A 186 -22.23 -18.12 -21.18
CA ALA A 186 -20.91 -17.52 -21.24
C ALA A 186 -20.43 -17.30 -22.69
N ARG A 187 -20.49 -18.34 -23.53
CA ARG A 187 -20.20 -18.23 -24.97
C ARG A 187 -21.08 -17.21 -25.68
N LYS A 188 -22.39 -17.17 -25.38
CA LYS A 188 -23.30 -16.17 -25.94
C LYS A 188 -22.84 -14.75 -25.58
N TYR A 189 -22.54 -14.47 -24.32
CA TYR A 189 -22.11 -13.13 -23.91
C TYR A 189 -20.74 -12.78 -24.47
N THR A 190 -19.77 -13.69 -24.45
CA THR A 190 -18.45 -13.45 -25.06
C THR A 190 -18.56 -13.13 -26.55
N ALA A 191 -19.34 -13.89 -27.31
CA ALA A 191 -19.58 -13.61 -28.73
C ALA A 191 -20.33 -12.28 -28.95
N TRP A 192 -21.36 -11.98 -28.14
CA TRP A 192 -22.09 -10.71 -28.22
C TRP A 192 -21.18 -9.52 -27.92
N THR A 193 -20.30 -9.63 -26.94
CA THR A 193 -19.32 -8.58 -26.63
C THR A 193 -18.27 -8.45 -27.72
N PHE A 194 -17.80 -9.56 -28.32
CA PHE A 194 -16.86 -9.54 -29.45
C PHE A 194 -17.44 -8.77 -30.65
N PHE A 195 -18.62 -9.18 -31.14
CA PHE A 195 -19.25 -8.50 -32.27
C PHE A 195 -19.75 -7.09 -31.92
N GLY A 196 -20.15 -6.86 -30.66
CA GLY A 196 -20.50 -5.53 -30.17
C GLY A 196 -19.31 -4.57 -30.16
N ALA A 197 -18.10 -5.06 -29.83
CA ALA A 197 -16.87 -4.26 -29.83
C ALA A 197 -16.40 -3.87 -31.23
N LEU A 198 -16.88 -4.52 -32.30
CA LEU A 198 -16.60 -4.08 -33.67
C LEU A 198 -17.22 -2.72 -34.00
N VAL A 199 -18.33 -2.34 -33.38
CA VAL A 199 -18.99 -1.05 -33.62
C VAL A 199 -18.12 0.13 -33.19
N PRO A 200 -17.66 0.22 -31.92
CA PRO A 200 -16.74 1.27 -31.51
C PRO A 200 -15.37 1.15 -32.21
N LEU A 201 -14.90 -0.07 -32.52
CA LEU A 201 -13.68 -0.27 -33.30
C LEU A 201 -13.75 0.44 -34.67
N VAL A 202 -14.82 0.20 -35.45
CA VAL A 202 -14.99 0.83 -36.77
C VAL A 202 -15.15 2.34 -36.65
N TYR A 203 -15.90 2.81 -35.66
CA TYR A 203 -16.03 4.25 -35.41
C TYR A 203 -14.66 4.90 -35.12
N LEU A 204 -13.87 4.33 -34.22
CA LEU A 204 -12.55 4.83 -33.85
C LEU A 204 -11.55 4.70 -35.01
N PHE A 205 -11.66 3.65 -35.82
CA PHE A 205 -10.88 3.52 -37.05
C PHE A 205 -11.15 4.67 -38.02
N ILE A 206 -12.41 5.07 -38.21
CA ILE A 206 -12.77 6.23 -39.05
C ILE A 206 -12.24 7.53 -38.43
N GLN A 207 -12.35 7.71 -37.11
CA GLN A 207 -11.80 8.88 -36.42
C GLN A 207 -10.28 9.00 -36.61
N HIS A 208 -9.57 7.87 -36.56
CA HIS A 208 -8.13 7.81 -36.79
C HIS A 208 -7.76 8.01 -38.28
N LYS A 209 -8.32 7.22 -39.20
CA LYS A 209 -7.89 7.16 -40.61
C LYS A 209 -8.49 8.24 -41.52
N VAL A 210 -9.67 8.77 -41.19
CA VAL A 210 -10.39 9.74 -42.04
C VAL A 210 -10.42 11.12 -41.40
N HIS A 211 -10.69 11.20 -40.10
CA HIS A 211 -10.80 12.48 -39.39
C HIS A 211 -9.49 12.93 -38.73
N HIS A 212 -8.46 12.09 -38.72
CA HIS A 212 -7.13 12.36 -38.17
C HIS A 212 -7.19 12.97 -36.75
N VAL A 213 -8.05 12.41 -35.89
CA VAL A 213 -8.21 12.87 -34.50
C VAL A 213 -7.06 12.33 -33.64
N LYS A 214 -6.37 13.22 -32.92
CA LYS A 214 -5.29 12.86 -31.98
C LYS A 214 -5.80 11.91 -30.89
N GLY A 215 -5.03 10.85 -30.60
CA GLY A 215 -5.36 9.84 -29.58
C GLY A 215 -6.39 8.79 -30.02
N ALA A 216 -7.05 8.98 -31.17
CA ALA A 216 -8.06 8.04 -31.66
C ALA A 216 -7.47 6.67 -32.01
N TYR A 217 -6.19 6.62 -32.41
CA TYR A 217 -5.49 5.37 -32.68
C TYR A 217 -5.23 4.56 -31.39
N SER A 218 -4.83 5.23 -30.30
CA SER A 218 -4.67 4.59 -28.99
C SER A 218 -5.99 4.06 -28.43
N TYR A 219 -7.10 4.80 -28.60
CA TYR A 219 -8.43 4.29 -28.24
C TYR A 219 -8.88 3.12 -29.12
N TYR A 220 -8.60 3.18 -30.42
CA TYR A 220 -8.83 2.09 -31.36
C TYR A 220 -8.07 0.82 -30.95
N ALA A 221 -6.79 0.95 -30.56
CA ALA A 221 -5.96 -0.15 -30.10
C ALA A 221 -6.58 -0.88 -28.88
N TYR A 222 -7.19 -0.16 -27.93
CA TYR A 222 -7.89 -0.83 -26.81
C TYR A 222 -9.01 -1.76 -27.28
N CYS A 223 -9.76 -1.36 -28.31
CA CYS A 223 -10.79 -2.21 -28.91
C CYS A 223 -10.19 -3.41 -29.64
N GLU A 224 -9.07 -3.26 -30.35
CA GLU A 224 -8.36 -4.38 -30.99
C GLU A 224 -7.89 -5.41 -29.96
N TRP A 225 -7.18 -4.94 -28.91
CA TRP A 225 -6.70 -5.81 -27.84
C TRP A 225 -7.86 -6.51 -27.12
N ALA A 226 -8.99 -5.82 -26.92
CA ALA A 226 -10.19 -6.44 -26.36
C ALA A 226 -10.73 -7.57 -27.25
N LEU A 227 -10.72 -7.41 -28.58
CA LEU A 227 -11.16 -8.47 -29.50
C LEU A 227 -10.27 -9.72 -29.40
N ILE A 228 -8.96 -9.55 -29.29
CA ILE A 228 -8.03 -10.68 -29.08
C ILE A 228 -8.37 -11.44 -27.78
N PHE A 229 -8.55 -10.73 -26.66
CA PHE A 229 -8.87 -11.37 -25.40
C PHE A 229 -10.24 -12.06 -25.42
N LEU A 230 -11.24 -11.46 -26.08
CA LEU A 230 -12.57 -12.05 -26.22
C LEU A 230 -12.54 -13.29 -27.12
N ASP A 231 -11.74 -13.29 -28.18
CA ASP A 231 -11.59 -14.41 -29.10
C ASP A 231 -10.94 -15.62 -28.42
N VAL A 232 -9.79 -15.42 -27.76
CA VAL A 232 -9.13 -16.48 -26.98
C VAL A 232 -10.01 -16.93 -25.80
N GLY A 233 -10.74 -15.98 -25.19
CA GLY A 233 -11.70 -16.23 -24.12
C GLY A 233 -12.88 -17.09 -24.56
N PHE A 234 -13.35 -16.95 -25.80
CA PHE A 234 -14.42 -17.79 -26.35
C PHE A 234 -13.99 -19.27 -26.41
N ASP A 235 -12.78 -19.53 -26.89
CA ASP A 235 -12.23 -20.88 -26.99
C ASP A 235 -11.83 -21.46 -25.62
N ALA A 236 -11.43 -20.62 -24.67
CA ALA A 236 -11.10 -21.03 -23.30
C ALA A 236 -12.28 -21.68 -22.57
N TRP A 237 -13.53 -21.37 -22.94
CA TRP A 237 -14.70 -22.05 -22.39
C TRP A 237 -14.71 -23.56 -22.67
N SER A 238 -13.97 -24.03 -23.67
CA SER A 238 -13.79 -25.45 -23.99
C SER A 238 -13.04 -26.22 -22.89
N ILE A 239 -12.32 -25.53 -22.00
CA ILE A 239 -11.73 -26.14 -20.78
C ILE A 239 -12.83 -26.78 -19.91
N LEU A 240 -14.03 -26.18 -19.86
CA LEU A 240 -15.14 -26.76 -19.11
C LEU A 240 -15.79 -27.93 -19.85
N ASP A 241 -15.82 -27.90 -21.18
CA ASP A 241 -16.38 -28.97 -22.01
C ASP A 241 -15.52 -30.24 -22.00
N PHE A 242 -14.20 -30.10 -21.80
CA PHE A 242 -13.24 -31.20 -21.80
C PHE A 242 -12.98 -31.83 -20.43
N LYS A 243 -13.64 -31.35 -19.37
CA LYS A 243 -13.39 -31.79 -17.99
C LYS A 243 -13.52 -33.30 -17.78
N ASP A 244 -14.48 -33.89 -18.47
CA ASP A 244 -14.83 -35.31 -18.43
C ASP A 244 -14.33 -36.09 -19.65
N LEU A 245 -13.52 -35.48 -20.52
CA LEU A 245 -12.93 -36.12 -21.69
C LEU A 245 -11.49 -36.53 -21.39
N ILE A 246 -11.20 -37.83 -21.54
CA ILE A 246 -9.87 -38.41 -21.28
C ILE A 246 -9.41 -39.13 -22.55
N ILE A 247 -8.18 -38.84 -22.97
CA ILE A 247 -7.51 -39.53 -24.07
C ILE A 247 -6.62 -40.60 -23.45
N GLU A 248 -6.85 -41.86 -23.85
CA GLU A 248 -6.09 -43.01 -23.39
C GLU A 248 -5.40 -43.69 -24.58
N LEU A 249 -4.07 -43.80 -24.49
CA LEU A 249 -3.28 -44.62 -25.43
C LEU A 249 -3.17 -46.03 -24.86
N ARG A 250 -3.74 -47.01 -25.58
CA ARG A 250 -3.72 -48.42 -25.17
C ARG A 250 -2.99 -49.27 -26.23
N PRO A 251 -2.26 -50.32 -25.83
CA PRO A 251 -1.78 -51.33 -26.76
C PRO A 251 -2.96 -51.97 -27.48
N SER A 252 -2.88 -52.15 -28.80
CA SER A 252 -3.92 -52.84 -29.56
C SER A 252 -4.04 -54.29 -29.08
N ALA A 253 -5.27 -54.78 -28.93
CA ALA A 253 -5.55 -56.16 -28.49
C ALA A 253 -5.41 -57.18 -29.64
N THR A 254 -5.42 -56.73 -30.90
CA THR A 254 -5.05 -57.53 -32.06
C THR A 254 -3.59 -57.26 -32.40
N ARG A 255 -2.83 -58.32 -32.75
CA ARG A 255 -1.39 -58.29 -33.08
C ARG A 255 -1.08 -57.52 -34.38
N ASP A 256 -1.55 -56.28 -34.51
CA ASP A 256 -1.17 -55.38 -35.60
C ASP A 256 -0.29 -54.26 -35.02
N GLU A 257 0.77 -53.91 -35.74
CA GLU A 257 1.84 -52.98 -35.33
C GLU A 257 1.41 -51.51 -35.15
N PHE A 258 0.14 -51.22 -34.86
CA PHE A 258 -0.39 -49.85 -34.75
C PHE A 258 -1.15 -49.59 -33.44
N PHE A 259 -0.96 -48.38 -32.89
CA PHE A 259 -1.64 -47.89 -31.68
C PHE A 259 -3.11 -47.53 -31.98
N SER A 260 -4.05 -47.97 -31.13
CA SER A 260 -5.47 -47.55 -31.21
C SER A 260 -5.77 -46.43 -30.21
N ALA A 261 -6.32 -45.30 -30.68
CA ALA A 261 -6.81 -44.21 -29.82
C ALA A 261 -8.31 -44.41 -29.51
N ASN A 262 -8.64 -44.72 -28.25
CA ASN A 262 -10.03 -44.85 -27.79
C ASN A 262 -10.48 -43.56 -27.08
N PHE A 263 -11.59 -42.98 -27.54
CA PHE A 263 -12.24 -41.82 -26.90
C PHE A 263 -13.42 -42.30 -26.06
N ASP A 264 -13.25 -42.35 -24.74
CA ASP A 264 -14.32 -42.75 -23.82
C ASP A 264 -15.23 -41.54 -23.51
N ILE A 265 -16.27 -41.32 -24.33
CA ILE A 265 -17.22 -40.22 -24.17
C ILE A 265 -18.43 -40.72 -23.37
N LYS A 266 -18.47 -40.42 -22.06
CA LYS A 266 -19.68 -40.64 -21.27
C LYS A 266 -20.79 -39.67 -21.70
N LEU A 267 -21.74 -40.18 -22.49
CA LEU A 267 -22.98 -39.47 -22.84
C LEU A 267 -23.79 -39.15 -21.58
N ILE A 268 -24.31 -37.92 -21.50
CA ILE A 268 -24.98 -37.31 -20.32
C ILE A 268 -26.38 -37.91 -20.04
N GLN A 269 -26.66 -39.15 -20.47
CA GLN A 269 -28.00 -39.72 -20.42
C GLN A 269 -28.26 -40.77 -19.34
N ASP A 270 -27.26 -41.08 -18.49
CA ASP A 270 -27.40 -42.04 -17.38
C ASP A 270 -27.48 -41.40 -15.98
N ARG A 271 -27.73 -40.09 -15.91
CA ARG A 271 -27.89 -39.40 -14.61
C ARG A 271 -29.35 -39.29 -14.14
N ILE A 272 -30.27 -39.96 -14.83
CA ILE A 272 -31.70 -40.01 -14.51
C ILE A 272 -32.13 -41.46 -14.62
N ASN A 273 -31.85 -42.26 -13.59
CA ASN A 273 -32.57 -43.48 -13.14
C ASN A 273 -31.60 -44.38 -12.38
N GLY A 274 -31.97 -44.79 -11.16
CA GLY A 274 -31.33 -45.93 -10.51
C GLY A 274 -30.83 -45.69 -9.09
N THR A 275 -31.80 -45.65 -8.18
CA THR A 275 -31.68 -45.91 -6.74
C THR A 275 -30.89 -47.17 -6.37
N SER A 276 -30.34 -47.11 -5.14
CA SER A 276 -30.23 -48.16 -4.11
C SER A 276 -28.86 -48.75 -3.76
N SER A 277 -28.44 -48.41 -2.53
CA SER A 277 -27.89 -49.25 -1.45
C SER A 277 -26.83 -50.32 -1.75
N SER A 278 -25.69 -50.29 -1.04
CA SER A 278 -25.54 -50.87 0.32
C SER A 278 -24.08 -51.09 0.73
N SER A 279 -23.90 -51.12 2.05
CA SER A 279 -22.87 -51.82 2.84
C SER A 279 -21.44 -51.25 2.93
N ALA A 280 -21.15 -50.78 4.15
CA ALA A 280 -19.82 -50.61 4.71
C ALA A 280 -19.12 -51.96 4.94
N PRO A 281 -17.79 -51.94 5.10
CA PRO A 281 -17.13 -52.83 6.04
C PRO A 281 -16.35 -52.06 7.12
N THR A 282 -16.44 -52.58 8.33
CA THR A 282 -15.78 -52.08 9.54
C THR A 282 -14.46 -52.82 9.78
N SER A 283 -13.55 -52.13 10.46
CA SER A 283 -12.35 -52.59 11.18
C SER A 283 -11.03 -52.64 10.38
N SER A 284 -10.05 -51.84 10.80
CA SER A 284 -9.17 -52.18 11.92
C SER A 284 -8.32 -50.97 12.31
N GLY A 285 -8.23 -50.70 13.60
CA GLY A 285 -7.44 -49.62 14.14
C GLY A 285 -5.95 -49.92 14.12
N LYS A 286 -5.15 -48.92 13.78
CA LYS A 286 -3.93 -48.53 14.49
C LYS A 286 -3.40 -47.21 13.92
N LEU A 287 -3.02 -46.33 14.84
CA LEU A 287 -2.27 -45.07 14.65
C LEU A 287 -3.06 -43.91 14.05
N LEU A 288 -4.07 -43.43 14.79
CA LEU A 288 -4.47 -42.02 14.74
C LEU A 288 -3.36 -41.18 15.39
N PRO A 289 -2.69 -40.26 14.67
CA PRO A 289 -1.95 -39.20 15.32
C PRO A 289 -2.97 -38.35 16.08
N LYS A 290 -2.70 -38.04 17.35
CA LYS A 290 -3.49 -37.09 18.14
C LYS A 290 -3.71 -35.84 17.30
N SER A 291 -4.97 -35.53 16.99
CA SER A 291 -5.34 -34.27 16.35
C SER A 291 -4.82 -33.13 17.22
N THR A 292 -3.84 -32.39 16.70
CA THR A 292 -3.37 -31.16 17.33
C THR A 292 -4.49 -30.13 17.20
N GLN A 293 -5.39 -30.14 18.18
CA GLN A 293 -6.37 -29.09 18.42
C GLN A 293 -5.63 -27.75 18.42
N PHE A 294 -6.23 -26.71 17.82
CA PHE A 294 -5.72 -25.33 17.89
C PHE A 294 -5.62 -24.93 19.36
N SER A 295 -4.43 -25.15 19.92
CA SER A 295 -4.11 -24.88 21.30
C SER A 295 -3.86 -23.39 21.37
N SER A 296 -4.77 -22.66 22.01
CA SER A 296 -4.54 -21.29 22.47
C SER A 296 -3.50 -21.27 23.60
N SER A 297 -2.37 -21.95 23.40
CA SER A 297 -1.24 -21.93 24.32
C SER A 297 -0.72 -20.50 24.42
N PHE A 298 -0.17 -20.16 25.58
CA PHE A 298 0.43 -18.84 25.78
C PHE A 298 1.51 -18.56 24.74
N TRP A 299 2.33 -19.57 24.43
CA TRP A 299 3.38 -19.51 23.39
C TRP A 299 2.83 -19.22 22.00
N GLN A 300 1.77 -19.90 21.56
CA GLN A 300 1.17 -19.64 20.24
C GLN A 300 0.64 -18.20 20.16
N LEU A 301 0.00 -17.71 21.23
CA LEU A 301 -0.47 -16.33 21.28
C LEU A 301 0.70 -15.33 21.19
N THR A 302 1.83 -15.60 21.87
CA THR A 302 3.06 -14.79 21.74
C THR A 302 3.55 -14.74 20.30
N VAL A 303 3.67 -15.91 19.66
CA VAL A 303 4.14 -16.05 18.28
C VAL A 303 3.23 -15.29 17.32
N ASP A 304 1.91 -15.44 17.45
CA ASP A 304 0.94 -14.74 16.61
C ASP A 304 1.03 -13.22 16.81
N THR A 305 1.10 -12.75 18.05
CA THR A 305 1.26 -11.31 18.35
C THR A 305 2.54 -10.72 17.77
N ILE A 306 3.68 -11.42 17.85
CA ILE A 306 4.94 -10.96 17.24
C ILE A 306 4.83 -10.95 15.71
N ASN A 307 4.28 -11.99 15.10
CA ASN A 307 4.06 -12.04 13.65
C ASN A 307 3.15 -10.89 13.18
N TRP A 308 2.16 -10.49 13.98
CA TRP A 308 1.30 -9.35 13.69
C TRP A 308 1.96 -7.99 13.95
N PHE A 309 2.82 -7.88 14.95
CA PHE A 309 3.68 -6.72 15.13
C PHE A 309 4.57 -6.50 13.90
N VAL A 310 5.21 -7.55 13.37
CA VAL A 310 6.00 -7.48 12.13
C VAL A 310 5.11 -7.10 10.94
N PHE A 311 3.92 -7.70 10.80
CA PHE A 311 2.96 -7.32 9.76
C PHE A 311 2.65 -5.82 9.78
N TRP A 312 2.29 -5.26 10.93
CA TRP A 312 1.95 -3.84 11.06
C TRP A 312 3.14 -2.93 10.83
N SER A 313 4.33 -3.35 11.24
CA SER A 313 5.58 -2.62 10.99
C SER A 313 5.89 -2.53 9.50
N VAL A 314 5.77 -3.65 8.78
CA VAL A 314 5.99 -3.71 7.33
C VAL A 314 4.90 -2.94 6.57
N TYR A 315 3.63 -3.15 6.93
CA TYR A 315 2.50 -2.49 6.28
C TYR A 315 2.57 -0.96 6.43
N SER A 316 2.80 -0.45 7.65
CA SER A 316 2.91 0.99 7.90
C SER A 316 4.13 1.63 7.24
N SER A 317 5.21 0.88 7.04
CA SER A 317 6.41 1.39 6.35
C SER A 317 6.26 1.54 4.84
N LEU A 318 5.30 0.83 4.21
CA LEU A 318 5.17 0.84 2.75
C LEU A 318 4.86 2.25 2.23
N PHE A 319 3.80 2.88 2.74
CA PHE A 319 3.39 4.20 2.28
C PHE A 319 4.41 5.28 2.66
N LEU A 320 5.08 5.11 3.81
CA LEU A 320 6.21 5.95 4.22
C LEU A 320 7.37 5.92 3.22
N CYS A 321 7.75 4.72 2.75
CA CYS A 321 8.83 4.59 1.78
C CYS A 321 8.41 4.99 0.36
N ILE A 322 7.12 4.83 0.01
CA ILE A 322 6.58 5.35 -1.24
C ILE A 322 6.67 6.88 -1.25
N TRP A 323 6.28 7.54 -0.15
CA TRP A 323 6.18 9.00 -0.06
C TRP A 323 7.50 9.73 -0.32
N TYR A 324 8.63 9.11 0.02
CA TYR A 324 9.95 9.64 -0.29
C TYR A 324 10.06 10.09 -1.77
N PHE A 325 9.58 9.31 -2.74
CA PHE A 325 9.77 9.65 -4.15
C PHE A 325 8.95 10.86 -4.62
N PRO A 326 7.61 10.92 -4.43
CA PRO A 326 6.85 12.11 -4.79
C PRO A 326 7.36 13.41 -4.19
N LEU A 327 7.95 13.36 -2.99
CA LEU A 327 8.60 14.52 -2.37
C LEU A 327 9.74 15.07 -3.24
N TRP A 328 10.65 14.20 -3.70
CA TRP A 328 11.80 14.62 -4.51
C TRP A 328 11.45 14.96 -5.96
N TYR A 329 10.42 14.34 -6.51
CA TYR A 329 9.97 14.60 -7.89
C TYR A 329 8.90 15.70 -7.97
N MET A 330 8.42 16.21 -6.83
CA MET A 330 7.34 17.21 -6.73
C MET A 330 6.11 16.82 -7.57
N GLY A 331 5.72 15.54 -7.50
CA GLY A 331 4.65 14.97 -8.33
C GLY A 331 4.64 13.45 -8.36
N ILE A 332 3.81 12.85 -9.22
CA ILE A 332 3.74 11.39 -9.38
C ILE A 332 5.05 10.89 -10.04
N SER A 333 5.79 10.06 -9.30
CA SER A 333 7.11 9.54 -9.69
C SER A 333 7.06 8.20 -10.42
N GLY A 334 5.93 7.48 -10.36
CA GLY A 334 5.77 6.11 -10.84
C GLY A 334 6.03 5.06 -9.75
N TYR A 335 6.79 5.37 -8.70
CA TYR A 335 7.04 4.47 -7.56
C TYR A 335 5.78 4.21 -6.72
N GLU A 336 4.76 5.07 -6.83
CA GLU A 336 3.46 4.88 -6.18
C GLU A 336 2.79 3.58 -6.64
N ALA A 337 3.11 3.10 -7.86
CA ALA A 337 2.61 1.83 -8.39
C ALA A 337 3.01 0.61 -7.53
N VAL A 338 4.05 0.72 -6.69
CA VAL A 338 4.45 -0.35 -5.76
C VAL A 338 3.33 -0.69 -4.77
N CYS A 339 2.39 0.22 -4.48
CA CYS A 339 1.23 -0.07 -3.64
C CYS A 339 0.35 -1.21 -4.19
N VAL A 340 0.37 -1.45 -5.52
CA VAL A 340 -0.35 -2.56 -6.18
C VAL A 340 0.10 -3.93 -5.68
N LEU A 341 1.29 -4.05 -5.08
CA LEU A 341 1.76 -5.28 -4.46
C LEU A 341 0.92 -5.74 -3.26
N LEU A 342 0.12 -4.85 -2.66
CA LEU A 342 -0.92 -5.23 -1.70
C LEU A 342 -2.00 -6.14 -2.32
N LEU A 343 -2.17 -6.12 -3.65
CA LEU A 343 -3.12 -6.97 -4.40
C LEU A 343 -2.60 -8.40 -4.65
N THR A 344 -1.42 -8.74 -4.15
CA THR A 344 -0.84 -10.10 -4.27
C THR A 344 -1.76 -11.25 -3.85
N PRO A 345 -2.76 -11.10 -2.94
CA PRO A 345 -3.71 -12.18 -2.67
C PRO A 345 -4.44 -12.72 -3.91
N PHE A 346 -4.57 -11.97 -5.01
CA PHE A 346 -5.09 -12.51 -6.27
C PHE A 346 -4.27 -13.71 -6.81
N VAL A 347 -2.97 -13.76 -6.54
CA VAL A 347 -2.09 -14.89 -6.93
C VAL A 347 -2.53 -16.20 -6.25
N LEU A 348 -3.19 -16.13 -5.09
CA LEU A 348 -3.78 -17.30 -4.41
C LEU A 348 -4.95 -17.92 -5.18
N ALA A 349 -5.38 -17.33 -6.31
CA ALA A 349 -6.31 -17.98 -7.24
C ALA A 349 -5.69 -19.23 -7.86
N VAL A 350 -4.36 -19.29 -7.99
CA VAL A 350 -3.62 -20.47 -8.44
C VAL A 350 -3.62 -21.53 -7.32
N PRO A 351 -4.28 -22.70 -7.51
CA PRO A 351 -4.45 -23.68 -6.44
C PRO A 351 -3.13 -24.21 -5.86
N LYS A 352 -2.08 -24.34 -6.69
CA LYS A 352 -0.76 -24.79 -6.27
C LYS A 352 -0.10 -23.80 -5.31
N VAL A 353 -0.17 -22.51 -5.62
CA VAL A 353 0.39 -21.43 -4.78
C VAL A 353 -0.35 -21.36 -3.45
N LYS A 354 -1.69 -21.36 -3.50
CA LYS A 354 -2.52 -21.40 -2.29
C LYS A 354 -2.20 -22.61 -1.41
N LEU A 355 -2.06 -23.79 -2.02
CA LEU A 355 -1.73 -25.02 -1.28
C LEU A 355 -0.34 -24.95 -0.64
N PHE A 356 0.65 -24.38 -1.34
CA PHE A 356 2.01 -24.22 -0.85
C PHE A 356 2.04 -23.37 0.43
N PHE A 357 1.49 -22.15 0.39
CA PHE A 357 1.49 -21.25 1.55
C PHE A 357 0.58 -21.74 2.68
N THR A 358 -0.51 -22.44 2.38
CA THR A 358 -1.33 -23.07 3.42
C THR A 358 -0.61 -24.22 4.13
N LYS A 359 0.20 -25.01 3.39
CA LYS A 359 0.99 -26.12 3.97
C LYS A 359 2.22 -25.64 4.72
N ARG A 360 2.80 -24.51 4.30
CA ARG A 360 4.03 -23.94 4.86
C ARG A 360 3.81 -22.47 5.23
N PRO A 361 2.98 -22.17 6.24
CA PRO A 361 2.70 -20.79 6.65
C PRO A 361 3.96 -20.05 7.13
N GLN A 362 4.96 -20.78 7.62
CA GLN A 362 6.24 -20.22 8.06
C GLN A 362 6.95 -19.49 6.93
N VAL A 363 6.82 -19.95 5.68
CA VAL A 363 7.52 -19.36 4.53
C VAL A 363 7.04 -17.93 4.28
N ALA A 364 5.73 -17.69 4.26
CA ALA A 364 5.20 -16.36 4.03
C ALA A 364 5.66 -15.39 5.14
N ARG A 365 5.54 -15.81 6.42
CA ARG A 365 6.00 -15.00 7.57
C ARG A 365 7.51 -14.74 7.56
N THR A 366 8.30 -15.74 7.19
CA THR A 366 9.77 -15.62 7.10
C THR A 366 10.15 -14.60 6.03
N LEU A 367 9.52 -14.67 4.84
CA LEU A 367 9.79 -13.72 3.76
C LEU A 367 9.30 -12.31 4.07
N THR A 368 8.16 -12.17 4.76
CA THR A 368 7.70 -10.88 5.29
C THR A 368 8.71 -10.27 6.24
N CYS A 369 9.25 -11.04 7.19
CA CYS A 369 10.23 -10.53 8.15
C CYS A 369 11.58 -10.24 7.48
N LEU A 370 12.06 -11.17 6.64
CA LEU A 370 13.35 -11.07 5.96
C LEU A 370 13.41 -9.86 5.02
N PHE A 371 12.40 -9.68 4.16
CA PHE A 371 12.37 -8.54 3.24
C PHE A 371 11.86 -7.28 3.92
N GLY A 372 10.95 -7.37 4.89
CA GLY A 372 10.35 -6.21 5.50
C GLY A 372 11.27 -5.54 6.50
N VAL A 373 11.68 -6.28 7.54
CA VAL A 373 12.62 -5.76 8.54
C VAL A 373 14.02 -5.68 7.96
N GLY A 374 14.44 -6.69 7.17
CA GLY A 374 15.77 -6.73 6.57
C GLY A 374 16.01 -5.74 5.43
N ALA A 375 14.97 -5.05 4.92
CA ALA A 375 15.14 -3.97 3.95
C ALA A 375 16.03 -2.83 4.46
N TYR A 376 16.17 -2.64 5.78
CA TYR A 376 17.11 -1.67 6.35
C TYR A 376 18.59 -1.91 5.97
N LEU A 377 18.94 -3.09 5.44
CA LEU A 377 20.29 -3.36 4.93
C LEU A 377 20.49 -2.86 3.50
N VAL A 378 19.42 -2.44 2.82
CA VAL A 378 19.45 -1.94 1.45
C VAL A 378 19.58 -0.42 1.50
N VAL A 379 20.74 0.09 1.09
CA VAL A 379 21.05 1.53 1.17
C VAL A 379 20.28 2.32 0.11
N ASP A 380 20.28 1.86 -1.14
CA ASP A 380 19.60 2.57 -2.23
C ASP A 380 18.08 2.70 -1.99
N PRO A 381 17.51 3.92 -1.97
CA PRO A 381 16.09 4.18 -1.75
C PRO A 381 15.14 3.35 -2.61
N ALA A 382 15.39 3.31 -3.93
CA ALA A 382 14.52 2.62 -4.89
C ALA A 382 14.52 1.11 -4.66
N CYS A 383 15.71 0.52 -4.50
CA CYS A 383 15.85 -0.89 -4.17
C CYS A 383 15.21 -1.22 -2.81
N ARG A 384 15.37 -0.36 -1.80
CA ARG A 384 14.76 -0.54 -0.48
C ARG A 384 13.23 -0.61 -0.59
N LEU A 385 12.61 0.31 -1.33
CA LEU A 385 11.17 0.29 -1.60
C LEU A 385 10.74 -1.01 -2.29
N MET A 386 11.47 -1.49 -3.29
CA MET A 386 11.14 -2.75 -3.98
C MET A 386 11.18 -3.96 -3.04
N VAL A 387 12.17 -4.02 -2.14
CA VAL A 387 12.30 -5.09 -1.14
C VAL A 387 11.15 -5.03 -0.12
N ILE A 388 10.77 -3.84 0.35
CA ILE A 388 9.59 -3.66 1.22
C ILE A 388 8.31 -4.06 0.49
N GLY A 389 8.17 -3.69 -0.78
CA GLY A 389 7.04 -4.11 -1.63
C GLY A 389 6.91 -5.63 -1.73
N ALA A 390 8.03 -6.34 -1.88
CA ALA A 390 8.05 -7.80 -1.82
C ALA A 390 7.62 -8.32 -0.44
N ALA A 391 8.07 -7.70 0.65
CA ALA A 391 7.68 -8.07 2.01
C ALA A 391 6.17 -7.97 2.25
N VAL A 392 5.56 -6.87 1.80
CA VAL A 392 4.11 -6.63 1.87
C VAL A 392 3.34 -7.67 1.06
N SER A 393 3.85 -8.06 -0.10
CA SER A 393 3.26 -9.13 -0.93
C SER A 393 3.16 -10.44 -0.12
N PHE A 394 4.21 -10.82 0.60
CA PHE A 394 4.19 -12.00 1.47
C PHE A 394 3.33 -11.79 2.73
N ALA A 395 3.26 -10.57 3.25
CA ALA A 395 2.47 -10.23 4.43
C ALA A 395 0.96 -10.41 4.16
N THR A 396 0.50 -9.93 3.01
CA THR A 396 -0.90 -10.07 2.57
C THR A 396 -1.23 -11.52 2.21
N ILE A 397 -0.29 -12.27 1.61
CA ILE A 397 -0.41 -13.73 1.44
C ILE A 397 -0.57 -14.44 2.78
N ALA A 398 0.26 -14.12 3.77
CA ALA A 398 0.21 -14.73 5.11
C ALA A 398 -1.16 -14.48 5.76
N LEU A 399 -1.61 -13.22 5.82
CA LEU A 399 -2.94 -12.86 6.33
C LEU A 399 -4.06 -13.65 5.62
N SER A 400 -4.05 -13.65 4.29
CA SER A 400 -5.10 -14.27 3.48
C SER A 400 -5.17 -15.78 3.69
N THR A 401 -4.02 -16.46 3.67
CA THR A 401 -3.95 -17.92 3.79
C THR A 401 -4.24 -18.40 5.20
N GLU A 402 -3.79 -17.67 6.22
CA GLU A 402 -4.02 -18.04 7.62
C GLU A 402 -5.47 -17.82 8.05
N VAL A 403 -6.09 -16.68 7.68
CA VAL A 403 -7.52 -16.45 7.93
C VAL A 403 -8.37 -17.51 7.23
N ALA A 404 -8.02 -17.88 6.00
CA ALA A 404 -8.72 -18.94 5.27
C ALA A 404 -8.55 -20.32 5.91
N ALA A 405 -7.38 -20.64 6.44
CA ALA A 405 -7.11 -21.91 7.10
C ALA A 405 -7.91 -22.01 8.42
N ILE A 406 -7.99 -20.92 9.18
CA ILE A 406 -8.75 -20.86 10.43
C ILE A 406 -10.26 -20.92 10.15
N GLY A 407 -10.74 -20.21 9.11
CA GLY A 407 -12.14 -20.26 8.68
C GLY A 407 -12.63 -21.67 8.38
N LYS A 408 -11.78 -22.54 7.80
CA LYS A 408 -12.13 -23.95 7.52
C LYS A 408 -12.43 -24.78 8.76
N LEU A 409 -11.93 -24.39 9.94
CA LEU A 409 -12.23 -25.09 11.18
C LEU A 409 -13.70 -24.92 11.59
N ASN A 410 -14.37 -23.87 11.11
CA ASN A 410 -15.67 -23.41 11.61
C ASN A 410 -15.71 -23.25 13.14
N ASP A 411 -14.55 -22.96 13.75
CA ASP A 411 -14.39 -22.73 15.19
C ASP A 411 -14.31 -21.22 15.45
N GLN A 412 -15.43 -20.63 15.85
CA GLN A 412 -15.53 -19.20 16.11
C GLN A 412 -14.56 -18.73 17.21
N LEU A 413 -14.22 -19.59 18.18
CA LEU A 413 -13.25 -19.23 19.21
C LEU A 413 -11.83 -19.13 18.64
N ALA A 414 -11.47 -20.00 17.70
CA ALA A 414 -10.18 -19.94 17.01
C ALA A 414 -10.07 -18.66 16.18
N THR A 415 -11.10 -18.33 15.39
CA THR A 415 -11.12 -17.09 14.60
C THR A 415 -11.05 -15.85 15.48
N LYS A 416 -11.82 -15.81 16.58
CA LYS A 416 -11.76 -14.71 17.55
C LYS A 416 -10.38 -14.56 18.18
N THR A 417 -9.77 -15.66 18.62
CA THR A 417 -8.44 -15.63 19.25
C THR A 417 -7.40 -15.09 18.28
N PHE A 418 -7.43 -15.56 17.03
CA PHE A 418 -6.52 -15.10 15.99
C PHE A 418 -6.73 -13.61 15.64
N ALA A 419 -7.99 -13.18 15.46
CA ALA A 419 -8.30 -11.78 15.22
C ALA A 419 -7.91 -10.86 16.38
N THR A 420 -8.08 -11.29 17.63
CA THR A 420 -7.60 -10.54 18.78
C THR A 420 -6.08 -10.50 18.84
N SER A 421 -5.38 -11.57 18.44
CA SER A 421 -3.91 -11.54 18.33
C SER A 421 -3.41 -10.53 17.29
N PHE A 422 -4.18 -10.31 16.21
CA PHE A 422 -3.92 -9.30 15.19
C PHE A 422 -4.02 -7.88 15.77
N THR A 423 -5.08 -7.61 16.56
CA THR A 423 -5.21 -6.34 17.31
C THR A 423 -4.12 -6.19 18.38
N MET A 424 -3.71 -7.27 19.04
CA MET A 424 -2.60 -7.23 20.01
C MET A 424 -1.27 -6.89 19.33
N GLY A 425 -1.02 -7.37 18.11
CA GLY A 425 0.16 -6.98 17.32
C GLY A 425 0.13 -5.50 16.92
N LEU A 426 -1.05 -4.97 16.56
CA LEU A 426 -1.25 -3.53 16.34
C LEU A 426 -0.94 -2.71 17.60
N ILE A 427 -1.52 -3.10 18.74
CA ILE A 427 -1.30 -2.43 20.04
C ILE A 427 0.19 -2.46 20.39
N LEU A 428 0.87 -3.60 20.19
CA LEU A 428 2.31 -3.70 20.41
C LEU A 428 3.10 -2.80 19.46
N SER A 429 2.68 -2.64 18.20
CA SER A 429 3.29 -1.71 17.25
C SER A 429 3.13 -0.26 17.67
N SER A 430 1.91 0.13 18.08
CA SER A 430 1.61 1.47 18.60
C SER A 430 2.36 1.76 19.91
N LEU A 431 2.47 0.77 20.81
CA LEU A 431 3.28 0.85 22.03
C LEU A 431 4.78 1.01 21.74
N ALA A 432 5.30 0.28 20.75
CA ALA A 432 6.69 0.44 20.34
C ALA A 432 6.92 1.86 19.82
N LYS A 433 6.05 2.37 18.95
CA LYS A 433 6.12 3.78 18.52
C LYS A 433 6.01 4.75 19.69
N PHE A 434 5.09 4.51 20.63
CA PHE A 434 4.96 5.33 21.84
C PHE A 434 6.22 5.30 22.73
N ALA A 435 6.97 4.20 22.76
CA ALA A 435 8.25 4.11 23.48
C ALA A 435 9.42 4.77 22.72
N PHE A 436 9.33 4.87 21.40
CA PHE A 436 10.39 5.35 20.51
C PHE A 436 9.98 6.65 19.77
N TRP A 437 9.36 7.59 20.50
CA TRP A 437 8.97 8.91 19.98
C TRP A 437 8.29 8.87 18.60
N THR A 438 7.29 8.01 18.47
CA THR A 438 6.48 7.79 17.26
C THR A 438 7.20 7.13 16.07
N ASN A 439 8.45 6.71 16.21
CA ASN A 439 9.12 5.88 15.22
C ASN A 439 8.98 4.41 15.57
N ASN A 440 8.69 3.56 14.57
CA ASN A 440 8.70 2.12 14.80
C ASN A 440 10.16 1.65 14.73
N PRO A 441 10.70 1.03 15.79
CA PRO A 441 12.12 0.72 15.86
C PRO A 441 12.58 -0.34 14.86
N ILE A 442 11.66 -1.04 14.18
CA ILE A 442 12.01 -2.05 13.16
C ILE A 442 11.61 -1.62 11.75
N TRP A 443 11.27 -0.34 11.54
CA TRP A 443 11.02 0.19 10.21
C TRP A 443 12.28 0.17 9.34
N PRO A 444 12.12 -0.01 8.02
CA PRO A 444 13.24 -0.04 7.09
C PRO A 444 13.92 1.32 6.88
N ILE A 445 13.31 2.42 7.33
CA ILE A 445 13.93 3.76 7.36
C ILE A 445 14.77 4.01 8.62
N MET A 446 14.88 3.01 9.49
CA MET A 446 15.67 3.08 10.73
C MET A 446 16.97 2.28 10.58
N ASN A 447 18.02 2.72 11.26
CA ASN A 447 19.31 2.03 11.35
C ASN A 447 19.92 2.25 12.75
N SER A 448 21.13 1.72 13.01
CA SER A 448 21.78 1.85 14.33
C SER A 448 21.95 3.30 14.80
N ASP A 449 22.16 4.21 13.86
CA ASP A 449 22.52 5.60 14.11
C ASP A 449 21.25 6.44 14.35
N THR A 450 20.11 6.00 13.80
CA THR A 450 18.79 6.63 13.96
C THR A 450 17.91 5.95 15.02
N GLY A 451 18.47 5.06 15.85
CA GLY A 451 17.77 4.41 16.97
C GLY A 451 17.00 3.13 16.60
N GLY A 452 17.26 2.57 15.42
CA GLY A 452 16.69 1.32 14.91
C GLY A 452 17.15 0.07 15.66
N TRP A 453 16.20 -0.83 15.92
CA TRP A 453 16.39 -2.16 16.50
C TRP A 453 16.14 -3.26 15.46
N ASN A 454 16.41 -2.96 14.18
CA ASN A 454 16.10 -3.83 13.05
C ASN A 454 16.68 -5.23 13.18
N LEU A 455 17.95 -5.36 13.62
CA LEU A 455 18.59 -6.67 13.81
C LEU A 455 17.86 -7.51 14.89
N THR A 456 17.53 -6.89 16.02
CA THR A 456 16.75 -7.54 17.09
C THR A 456 15.36 -7.93 16.58
N GLY A 457 14.70 -7.02 15.87
CA GLY A 457 13.40 -7.25 15.22
C GLY A 457 13.45 -8.40 14.22
N LEU A 458 14.53 -8.52 13.45
CA LEU A 458 14.75 -9.57 12.47
C LEU A 458 14.92 -10.93 13.18
N VAL A 459 15.75 -11.02 14.21
CA VAL A 459 15.95 -12.27 14.98
C VAL A 459 14.65 -12.73 15.65
N VAL A 460 13.96 -11.82 16.34
CA VAL A 460 12.71 -12.11 17.04
C VAL A 460 11.59 -12.48 16.05
N GLY A 461 11.48 -11.73 14.95
CA GLY A 461 10.49 -11.95 13.90
C GLY A 461 10.71 -13.26 13.13
N LEU A 462 11.97 -13.59 12.78
CA LEU A 462 12.31 -14.87 12.13
C LEU A 462 12.04 -16.06 13.07
N THR A 463 12.33 -15.90 14.36
CA THR A 463 12.00 -16.91 15.37
C THR A 463 10.49 -17.14 15.44
N ALA A 464 9.69 -16.07 15.54
CA ALA A 464 8.23 -16.17 15.53
C ALA A 464 7.71 -16.80 14.22
N ALA A 465 8.26 -16.40 13.07
CA ALA A 465 7.90 -16.95 11.77
C ALA A 465 8.16 -18.46 11.67
N ALA A 466 9.28 -18.95 12.22
CA ALA A 466 9.61 -20.37 12.26
C ALA A 466 8.64 -21.18 13.14
N PHE A 467 8.14 -20.58 14.22
CA PHE A 467 7.17 -21.22 15.12
C PHE A 467 5.70 -21.05 14.71
N THR A 468 5.42 -20.35 13.60
CA THR A 468 4.06 -20.21 13.06
C THR A 468 3.47 -21.58 12.75
N LYS A 469 2.28 -21.87 13.29
CA LYS A 469 1.56 -23.14 13.08
C LYS A 469 0.13 -22.88 12.72
N LEU A 470 -0.29 -23.43 11.58
CA LEU A 470 -1.71 -23.48 11.24
C LEU A 470 -2.37 -24.72 11.87
N PRO A 471 -3.61 -24.57 12.37
CA PRO A 471 -4.33 -25.71 12.92
C PRO A 471 -4.60 -26.77 11.87
N GLN A 472 -4.17 -28.00 12.15
CA GLN A 472 -4.51 -29.19 11.38
C GLN A 472 -5.83 -29.77 11.91
N GLY A 473 -6.95 -29.32 11.35
CA GLY A 473 -8.28 -29.85 11.66
C GLY A 473 -8.76 -30.84 10.61
N THR A 474 -9.12 -32.06 11.03
CA THR A 474 -10.05 -32.92 10.29
C THR A 474 -11.42 -32.24 10.26
N VAL A 475 -12.02 -32.13 9.08
CA VAL A 475 -13.39 -31.64 8.90
C VAL A 475 -14.29 -32.39 9.87
N SER A 476 -14.87 -31.70 10.85
CA SER A 476 -15.91 -32.28 11.69
C SER A 476 -17.11 -32.54 10.77
N GLU A 477 -17.45 -33.81 10.55
CA GLU A 477 -18.63 -34.28 9.80
C GLU A 477 -19.97 -33.89 10.47
N LYS A 478 -20.02 -32.78 11.21
CA LYS A 478 -21.30 -32.16 11.54
C LYS A 478 -21.75 -31.42 10.29
N GLY A 479 -22.79 -31.97 9.64
CA GLY A 479 -23.35 -31.52 8.38
C GLY A 479 -23.56 -30.00 8.30
N PRO A 480 -23.68 -29.44 7.08
CA PRO A 480 -23.67 -28.01 6.87
C PRO A 480 -24.80 -27.36 7.67
N LEU A 481 -24.46 -26.69 8.77
CA LEU A 481 -25.34 -25.71 9.37
C LEU A 481 -25.65 -24.72 8.24
N LYS A 482 -26.95 -24.59 7.92
CA LYS A 482 -27.50 -23.62 6.95
C LYS A 482 -27.15 -22.19 7.40
N THR A 483 -25.89 -21.81 7.29
CA THR A 483 -25.43 -20.45 7.51
C THR A 483 -25.46 -19.76 6.15
N GLN A 484 -26.19 -18.66 6.10
CA GLN A 484 -26.25 -17.81 4.92
C GLN A 484 -24.83 -17.31 4.64
N LYS A 485 -24.30 -17.59 3.44
CA LYS A 485 -22.93 -17.21 3.10
C LYS A 485 -22.80 -15.68 3.09
N PRO A 486 -21.74 -15.12 3.69
CA PRO A 486 -21.51 -13.68 3.66
C PRO A 486 -21.31 -13.18 2.22
N SER A 487 -21.76 -11.95 1.96
CA SER A 487 -21.57 -11.31 0.65
C SER A 487 -20.08 -11.03 0.42
N LEU A 488 -19.55 -11.46 -0.73
CA LEU A 488 -18.17 -11.21 -1.13
C LEU A 488 -17.85 -9.72 -1.12
N MET A 489 -18.69 -8.90 -1.76
CA MET A 489 -18.42 -7.47 -1.95
C MET A 489 -18.47 -6.71 -0.61
N LEU A 490 -19.49 -6.96 0.22
CA LEU A 490 -19.57 -6.33 1.54
C LEU A 490 -18.43 -6.75 2.47
N SER A 491 -18.00 -8.02 2.38
CA SER A 491 -16.84 -8.51 3.14
C SER A 491 -15.55 -7.87 2.66
N ALA A 492 -15.38 -7.74 1.35
CA ALA A 492 -14.22 -7.11 0.75
C ALA A 492 -14.13 -5.62 1.17
N MET A 493 -15.19 -4.85 0.90
CA MET A 493 -15.30 -3.43 1.25
C MET A 493 -15.08 -3.20 2.74
N GLY A 494 -15.84 -3.88 3.61
CA GLY A 494 -15.76 -3.62 5.05
C GLY A 494 -14.45 -4.08 5.69
N PHE A 495 -13.82 -5.15 5.19
CA PHE A 495 -12.50 -5.57 5.69
C PHE A 495 -11.38 -4.64 5.17
N GLY A 496 -11.43 -4.23 3.90
CA GLY A 496 -10.50 -3.23 3.35
C GLY A 496 -10.56 -1.91 4.10
N SER A 497 -11.77 -1.39 4.32
CA SER A 497 -11.98 -0.18 5.11
C SER A 497 -11.55 -0.33 6.57
N LEU A 498 -11.68 -1.53 7.17
CA LEU A 498 -11.15 -1.77 8.52
C LEU A 498 -9.63 -1.65 8.57
N ILE A 499 -8.91 -2.24 7.60
CA ILE A 499 -7.45 -2.12 7.51
C ILE A 499 -7.05 -0.65 7.31
N PHE A 500 -7.70 0.05 6.39
CA PHE A 500 -7.49 1.48 6.16
C PHE A 500 -7.72 2.30 7.44
N SER A 501 -8.88 2.17 8.09
CA SER A 501 -9.23 2.95 9.29
C SER A 501 -8.30 2.67 10.47
N ILE A 502 -7.86 1.42 10.64
CA ILE A 502 -6.83 1.07 11.63
C ILE A 502 -5.50 1.73 11.26
N SER A 503 -5.09 1.66 10.00
CA SER A 503 -3.85 2.27 9.51
C SER A 503 -3.85 3.78 9.73
N ALA A 504 -4.96 4.44 9.37
CA ALA A 504 -5.11 5.89 9.42
C ALA A 504 -5.10 6.46 10.85
N MET A 505 -5.61 5.71 11.84
CA MET A 505 -5.88 6.28 13.18
C MET A 505 -5.16 5.59 14.34
N LEU A 506 -4.76 4.32 14.20
CA LEU A 506 -4.39 3.47 15.35
C LEU A 506 -2.98 2.89 15.27
N THR A 507 -2.22 3.19 14.22
CA THR A 507 -0.82 2.75 14.13
C THR A 507 0.10 3.55 15.04
N ASP A 508 -0.30 4.75 15.48
CA ASP A 508 0.37 5.55 16.50
C ASP A 508 -0.62 6.04 17.56
N SER A 509 -0.16 6.20 18.79
CA SER A 509 -1.02 6.63 19.91
C SER A 509 -1.34 8.12 19.90
N SER A 510 -0.53 8.93 19.22
CA SER A 510 -0.66 10.40 19.16
C SER A 510 -1.44 10.90 17.95
N THR A 511 -1.76 10.06 16.96
CA THR A 511 -2.54 10.47 15.77
C THR A 511 -3.88 11.09 16.13
N ILE A 512 -4.69 10.40 16.95
CA ILE A 512 -5.98 10.92 17.40
C ILE A 512 -5.79 12.17 18.27
N VAL A 513 -4.72 12.25 19.06
CA VAL A 513 -4.44 13.42 19.89
C VAL A 513 -4.19 14.65 19.01
N LEU A 514 -3.28 14.53 18.03
CA LEU A 514 -2.90 15.63 17.14
C LEU A 514 -4.00 16.02 16.17
N TRP A 515 -4.90 15.10 15.80
CA TRP A 515 -6.14 15.44 15.08
C TRP A 515 -7.03 16.42 15.86
N THR A 516 -6.92 16.46 17.17
CA THR A 516 -7.75 17.32 18.04
C THR A 516 -7.02 18.56 18.56
N TRP A 517 -5.78 18.77 18.11
CA TRP A 517 -4.92 19.86 18.56
C TRP A 517 -5.38 21.23 18.03
N GLU A 518 -5.31 22.25 18.89
CA GLU A 518 -5.74 23.63 18.61
C GLU A 518 -4.71 24.70 19.04
N GLY A 519 -3.52 24.30 19.52
CA GLY A 519 -2.50 25.23 20.01
C GLY A 519 -2.63 25.58 21.49
N TYR A 520 -2.13 26.76 21.86
CA TYR A 520 -2.07 27.29 23.22
C TYR A 520 -3.13 28.39 23.45
N PRO A 521 -3.69 28.52 24.66
CA PRO A 521 -3.49 27.66 25.83
C PRO A 521 -4.04 26.25 25.60
N ILE A 522 -3.36 25.25 26.17
CA ILE A 522 -3.67 23.83 25.95
C ILE A 522 -5.04 23.50 26.57
N ASN A 523 -6.05 23.35 25.71
CA ASN A 523 -7.44 23.03 26.09
C ASN A 523 -7.86 21.59 25.71
N GLY A 524 -6.92 20.75 25.29
CA GLY A 524 -7.16 19.40 24.79
C GLY A 524 -6.08 18.39 25.22
N PRO A 525 -6.15 17.15 24.70
CA PRO A 525 -5.13 16.15 24.98
C PRO A 525 -3.77 16.54 24.36
N ILE A 526 -2.70 16.08 25.00
CA ILE A 526 -1.31 16.14 24.51
C ILE A 526 -0.71 14.74 24.37
N PRO A 527 0.27 14.50 23.46
CA PRO A 527 0.76 13.17 23.13
C PRO A 527 1.18 12.34 24.36
N VAL A 528 1.88 12.96 25.30
CA VAL A 528 2.22 12.37 26.60
C VAL A 528 1.52 13.20 27.70
N PRO A 529 0.66 12.61 28.56
CA PRO A 529 0.44 11.18 28.76
C PRO A 529 -0.76 10.60 27.99
N HIS A 530 -1.51 11.41 27.24
CA HIS A 530 -2.83 10.99 26.74
C HIS A 530 -2.77 9.89 25.69
N GLY A 531 -1.67 9.76 24.94
CA GLY A 531 -1.45 8.60 24.06
C GLY A 531 -1.57 7.25 24.78
N ALA A 532 -1.21 7.18 26.08
CA ALA A 532 -1.43 5.97 26.87
C ALA A 532 -2.92 5.66 27.08
N VAL A 533 -3.78 6.70 27.16
CA VAL A 533 -5.24 6.55 27.24
C VAL A 533 -5.79 5.98 25.93
N THR A 534 -5.29 6.42 24.77
CA THR A 534 -5.63 5.82 23.47
C THR A 534 -5.30 4.33 23.44
N VAL A 535 -4.09 3.95 23.87
CA VAL A 535 -3.67 2.54 23.96
C VAL A 535 -4.55 1.74 24.93
N ILE A 536 -4.96 2.33 26.06
CA ILE A 536 -5.89 1.70 27.01
C ILE A 536 -7.24 1.42 26.34
N PHE A 537 -7.80 2.38 25.59
CA PHE A 537 -9.07 2.18 24.88
C PHE A 537 -8.96 1.13 23.76
N MET A 538 -7.81 1.04 23.07
CA MET A 538 -7.52 -0.05 22.14
C MET A 538 -7.51 -1.41 22.87
N CYS A 539 -6.87 -1.50 24.03
CA CYS A 539 -6.85 -2.70 24.87
C CYS A 539 -8.25 -3.10 25.34
N LEU A 540 -9.06 -2.13 25.81
CA LEU A 540 -10.45 -2.36 26.19
C LEU A 540 -11.28 -2.85 25.00
N GLY A 541 -11.13 -2.23 23.83
CA GLY A 541 -11.80 -2.67 22.60
C GLY A 541 -11.46 -4.12 22.24
N ALA A 542 -10.17 -4.48 22.27
CA ALA A 542 -9.71 -5.86 22.04
C ALA A 542 -10.28 -6.85 23.06
N PHE A 543 -10.31 -6.49 24.35
CA PHE A 543 -10.86 -7.31 25.42
C PHE A 543 -12.37 -7.55 25.25
N PHE A 544 -13.15 -6.48 25.07
CA PHE A 544 -14.60 -6.58 24.95
C PHE A 544 -15.02 -7.20 23.61
N GLY A 545 -14.27 -6.98 22.52
CA GLY A 545 -14.49 -7.65 21.24
C GLY A 545 -14.33 -9.17 21.34
N PHE A 546 -13.37 -9.64 22.14
CA PHE A 546 -13.19 -11.07 22.44
C PHE A 546 -14.28 -11.61 23.38
N TYR A 547 -14.55 -10.93 24.50
CA TYR A 547 -15.44 -11.39 25.56
C TYR A 547 -16.94 -11.27 25.22
N ARG A 548 -17.38 -10.11 24.74
CA ARG A 548 -18.80 -9.73 24.58
C ARG A 548 -19.11 -9.28 23.15
N SER A 549 -18.79 -10.12 22.17
CA SER A 549 -19.04 -9.82 20.75
C SER A 549 -20.52 -9.66 20.38
N SER A 550 -21.48 -9.90 21.28
CA SER A 550 -22.93 -9.79 20.99
C SER A 550 -23.43 -8.35 20.94
N SER A 551 -22.72 -7.42 21.58
CA SER A 551 -23.09 -6.00 21.60
C SER A 551 -22.62 -5.22 20.37
N TYR A 552 -22.19 -5.91 19.30
CA TYR A 552 -21.55 -5.30 18.12
C TYR A 552 -22.39 -4.22 17.44
N LYS A 553 -23.72 -4.35 17.38
CA LYS A 553 -24.59 -3.31 16.79
C LYS A 553 -24.57 -2.03 17.62
N SER A 554 -24.80 -2.13 18.92
CA SER A 554 -24.80 -0.98 19.84
C SER A 554 -23.43 -0.29 19.88
N VAL A 555 -22.35 -1.08 19.93
CA VAL A 555 -20.98 -0.54 19.88
C VAL A 555 -20.69 0.10 18.53
N THR A 556 -21.26 -0.41 17.43
CA THR A 556 -21.12 0.22 16.11
C THR A 556 -21.82 1.57 16.02
N TYR A 557 -23.02 1.72 16.58
CA TYR A 557 -23.65 3.04 16.67
C TYR A 557 -22.79 4.03 17.48
N ALA A 558 -22.21 3.58 18.60
CA ALA A 558 -21.28 4.41 19.38
C ALA A 558 -20.01 4.76 18.60
N GLY A 559 -19.45 3.83 17.82
CA GLY A 559 -18.29 4.07 16.97
C GLY A 559 -18.55 5.06 15.83
N VAL A 560 -19.73 4.97 15.19
CA VAL A 560 -20.18 5.94 14.17
C VAL A 560 -20.33 7.34 14.78
N LEU A 561 -20.98 7.45 15.94
CA LEU A 561 -21.05 8.71 16.67
C LEU A 561 -19.66 9.21 17.08
N GLY A 562 -18.77 8.30 17.49
CA GLY A 562 -17.38 8.61 17.79
C GLY A 562 -16.64 9.22 16.61
N ALA A 563 -16.79 8.66 15.40
CA ALA A 563 -16.21 9.21 14.18
C ALA A 563 -16.75 10.62 13.85
N LEU A 564 -18.05 10.84 14.03
CA LEU A 564 -18.65 12.17 13.85
C LEU A 564 -18.12 13.16 14.88
N PHE A 565 -17.99 12.74 16.13
CA PHE A 565 -17.47 13.61 17.19
C PHE A 565 -16.01 13.97 16.97
N LEU A 566 -15.20 13.00 16.54
CA LEU A 566 -13.80 13.21 16.16
C LEU A 566 -13.65 14.24 15.03
N TYR A 567 -14.58 14.28 14.07
CA TYR A 567 -14.46 15.17 12.92
C TYR A 567 -15.03 16.58 13.15
N TYR A 568 -16.19 16.68 13.81
CA TYR A 568 -16.94 17.95 13.90
C TYR A 568 -16.62 18.79 15.15
N PHE A 569 -15.97 18.22 16.16
CA PHE A 569 -15.61 18.92 17.38
C PHE A 569 -14.10 19.01 17.53
N ASN A 570 -13.64 19.82 18.48
CA ASN A 570 -12.23 19.98 18.82
C ASN A 570 -11.96 19.63 20.30
N GLY A 571 -10.67 19.62 20.69
CA GLY A 571 -10.22 19.39 22.06
C GLY A 571 -10.75 18.09 22.68
N TRP A 572 -11.14 18.14 23.95
CA TRP A 572 -11.55 16.96 24.71
C TRP A 572 -12.78 16.22 24.16
N ILE A 573 -13.75 16.94 23.58
CA ILE A 573 -14.97 16.33 23.03
C ILE A 573 -14.61 15.49 21.81
N SER A 574 -13.78 16.06 20.92
CA SER A 574 -13.25 15.37 19.76
C SER A 574 -12.44 14.14 20.16
N TYR A 575 -11.57 14.29 21.17
CA TYR A 575 -10.76 13.21 21.69
C TYR A 575 -11.60 12.07 22.27
N ALA A 576 -12.66 12.37 23.02
CA ALA A 576 -13.60 11.36 23.51
C ALA A 576 -14.29 10.61 22.36
N GLY A 577 -14.64 11.31 21.28
CA GLY A 577 -15.12 10.70 20.02
C GLY A 577 -14.09 9.77 19.38
N GLY A 578 -12.83 10.23 19.30
CA GLY A 578 -11.71 9.44 18.82
C GLY A 578 -11.42 8.19 19.66
N LEU A 579 -11.53 8.27 20.99
CA LEU A 579 -11.42 7.13 21.89
C LEU A 579 -12.54 6.12 21.66
N ALA A 580 -13.78 6.57 21.46
CA ALA A 580 -14.90 5.72 21.10
C ALA A 580 -14.70 5.04 19.74
N TYR A 581 -14.13 5.76 18.77
CA TYR A 581 -13.77 5.23 17.46
C TYR A 581 -12.67 4.17 17.54
N ALA A 582 -11.58 4.43 18.27
CA ALA A 582 -10.48 3.49 18.50
C ALA A 582 -10.96 2.20 19.20
N PHE A 583 -11.79 2.37 20.23
CA PHE A 583 -12.45 1.25 20.91
C PHE A 583 -13.28 0.41 19.93
N TRP A 584 -14.09 1.07 19.10
CA TRP A 584 -14.96 0.41 18.13
C TRP A 584 -14.17 -0.42 17.12
N LEU A 585 -13.14 0.14 16.47
CA LEU A 585 -12.33 -0.58 15.48
C LEU A 585 -11.67 -1.84 16.09
N CYS A 586 -11.12 -1.73 17.29
CA CYS A 586 -10.54 -2.87 18.01
C CYS A 586 -11.62 -3.91 18.41
N PHE A 587 -12.80 -3.44 18.82
CA PHE A 587 -13.93 -4.28 19.21
C PHE A 587 -14.50 -5.09 18.04
N ILE A 588 -14.69 -4.48 16.87
CA ILE A 588 -15.29 -5.13 15.71
C ILE A 588 -14.32 -5.99 14.89
N THR A 589 -13.01 -5.86 15.12
CA THR A 589 -12.00 -6.65 14.41
C THR A 589 -12.31 -8.16 14.41
N PRO A 590 -12.60 -8.82 15.56
CA PRO A 590 -13.02 -10.23 15.56
C PRO A 590 -14.29 -10.53 14.75
N VAL A 591 -15.23 -9.58 14.66
CA VAL A 591 -16.48 -9.73 13.88
C VAL A 591 -16.17 -9.73 12.38
N CYS A 592 -15.34 -8.79 11.93
CA CYS A 592 -14.93 -8.70 10.53
C CYS A 592 -14.10 -9.92 10.09
N PHE A 593 -13.17 -10.37 10.94
CA PHE A 593 -12.40 -11.60 10.69
C PHE A 593 -13.30 -12.85 10.61
N ASP A 594 -14.31 -12.96 11.47
CA ASP A 594 -15.27 -14.08 11.42
C ASP A 594 -16.09 -14.10 10.13
N GLN A 595 -16.52 -12.93 9.61
CA GLN A 595 -17.22 -12.85 8.33
C GLN A 595 -16.32 -13.20 7.15
N VAL A 596 -15.15 -12.55 7.05
CA VAL A 596 -14.26 -12.71 5.89
C VAL A 596 -13.72 -14.15 5.81
N SER A 597 -13.51 -14.81 6.96
CA SER A 597 -13.06 -16.21 7.02
C SER A 597 -14.05 -17.23 6.43
N LYS A 598 -15.33 -16.85 6.32
CA LYS A 598 -16.42 -17.69 5.81
C LYS A 598 -16.75 -17.44 4.34
N VAL A 599 -16.10 -16.47 3.68
CA VAL A 599 -16.31 -16.16 2.27
C VAL A 599 -15.61 -17.20 1.38
N ASP A 600 -16.33 -17.71 0.38
CA ASP A 600 -15.74 -18.56 -0.64
C ASP A 600 -14.85 -17.72 -1.58
N GLY A 601 -13.62 -18.17 -1.83
CA GLY A 601 -12.71 -17.48 -2.75
C GLY A 601 -11.78 -16.48 -2.07
N VAL A 602 -10.94 -16.99 -1.17
CA VAL A 602 -9.87 -16.27 -0.44
C VAL A 602 -9.12 -15.24 -1.30
N ALA A 603 -8.69 -15.64 -2.50
CA ALA A 603 -7.94 -14.77 -3.40
C ALA A 603 -8.72 -13.52 -3.80
N LEU A 604 -10.01 -13.70 -4.10
CA LEU A 604 -10.88 -12.63 -4.56
C LEU A 604 -11.31 -11.72 -3.41
N VAL A 605 -11.67 -12.26 -2.25
CA VAL A 605 -12.11 -11.44 -1.10
C VAL A 605 -10.96 -10.58 -0.58
N PHE A 606 -9.77 -11.14 -0.37
CA PHE A 606 -8.63 -10.37 0.12
C PHE A 606 -8.02 -9.46 -0.95
N GLY A 607 -7.96 -9.92 -2.21
CA GLY A 607 -7.51 -9.06 -3.31
C GLY A 607 -8.39 -7.82 -3.48
N LEU A 608 -9.72 -7.98 -3.37
CA LEU A 608 -10.64 -6.84 -3.37
C LEU A 608 -10.56 -6.01 -2.08
N SER A 609 -10.37 -6.63 -0.90
CA SER A 609 -10.17 -5.87 0.34
C SER A 609 -8.98 -4.92 0.25
N PHE A 610 -7.84 -5.42 -0.21
CA PHE A 610 -6.66 -4.58 -0.39
C PHE A 610 -6.82 -3.56 -1.53
N LEU A 611 -7.66 -3.84 -2.54
CA LEU A 611 -8.02 -2.83 -3.53
C LEU A 611 -8.78 -1.66 -2.88
N PHE A 612 -9.78 -1.92 -2.04
CA PHE A 612 -10.49 -0.85 -1.34
C PHE A 612 -9.59 -0.11 -0.34
N ASP A 613 -8.70 -0.81 0.33
CA ASP A 613 -7.70 -0.24 1.23
C ASP A 613 -6.71 0.69 0.50
N ILE A 614 -6.18 0.29 -0.67
CA ILE A 614 -5.38 1.14 -1.56
C ILE A 614 -6.16 2.38 -1.99
N VAL A 615 -7.40 2.20 -2.50
CA VAL A 615 -8.22 3.31 -2.97
C VAL A 615 -8.49 4.32 -1.85
N LEU A 616 -8.83 3.86 -0.65
CA LEU A 616 -9.04 4.73 0.50
C LEU A 616 -7.73 5.40 0.96
N SER A 617 -6.61 4.68 0.94
CA SER A 617 -5.30 5.21 1.29
C SER A 617 -4.85 6.30 0.32
N LEU A 618 -5.00 6.10 -1.00
CA LEU A 618 -4.71 7.11 -2.01
C LEU A 618 -5.67 8.30 -1.88
N ALA A 619 -6.97 8.05 -1.68
CA ALA A 619 -7.94 9.12 -1.46
C ALA A 619 -7.63 9.95 -0.21
N HIS A 620 -7.09 9.33 0.85
CA HIS A 620 -6.58 10.01 2.05
C HIS A 620 -5.32 10.86 1.80
N VAL A 621 -4.57 10.60 0.72
CA VAL A 621 -3.46 11.48 0.29
C VAL A 621 -4.00 12.66 -0.51
N TRP A 622 -4.96 12.41 -1.40
CA TRP A 622 -5.51 13.41 -2.30
C TRP A 622 -6.24 14.56 -1.57
N VAL A 623 -6.65 14.38 -0.31
CA VAL A 623 -7.24 15.49 0.46
C VAL A 623 -6.25 16.62 0.77
N VAL A 624 -4.94 16.35 0.76
CA VAL A 624 -3.87 17.34 1.01
C VAL A 624 -2.99 17.53 -0.24
N ALA A 625 -2.65 16.46 -0.95
CA ALA A 625 -1.79 16.52 -2.14
C ALA A 625 -2.57 16.86 -3.43
N TYR A 626 -3.74 17.47 -3.34
CA TYR A 626 -4.66 17.67 -4.47
C TYR A 626 -4.05 18.50 -5.61
N ALA A 627 -3.10 19.39 -5.32
CA ALA A 627 -2.37 20.18 -6.31
C ALA A 627 -1.42 19.33 -7.19
N PHE A 628 -0.96 18.18 -6.67
CA PHE A 628 0.12 17.37 -7.26
C PHE A 628 -0.37 16.13 -8.02
N VAL A 629 -1.67 15.80 -7.93
CA VAL A 629 -2.22 14.54 -8.42
C VAL A 629 -3.36 14.75 -9.41
N PRO A 630 -3.40 14.03 -10.55
CA PRO A 630 -4.50 14.12 -11.49
C PRO A 630 -5.84 13.76 -10.84
N GLY A 631 -6.83 14.66 -10.97
CA GLY A 631 -8.13 14.50 -10.32
C GLY A 631 -8.15 14.82 -8.82
N GLY A 632 -7.02 15.25 -8.24
CA GLY A 632 -6.89 15.70 -6.85
C GLY A 632 -7.93 16.74 -6.41
N PRO A 633 -8.27 17.76 -7.23
CA PRO A 633 -9.28 18.75 -6.87
C PRO A 633 -10.66 18.18 -6.51
N LEU A 634 -11.00 16.96 -6.93
CA LEU A 634 -12.25 16.30 -6.57
C LEU A 634 -12.36 15.95 -5.07
N LEU A 635 -11.21 15.76 -4.41
CA LEU A 635 -11.12 15.40 -2.99
C LEU A 635 -10.43 16.47 -2.14
N ARG A 636 -10.13 17.64 -2.71
CA ARG A 636 -9.54 18.78 -2.01
C ARG A 636 -10.27 19.04 -0.69
N GLU A 637 -9.54 18.88 0.42
CA GLU A 637 -10.04 19.15 1.78
C GLU A 637 -11.22 18.24 2.22
N ARG A 638 -11.50 17.13 1.50
CA ARG A 638 -12.66 16.25 1.73
C ARG A 638 -12.39 15.04 2.62
N THR A 639 -11.76 15.27 3.77
CA THR A 639 -11.56 14.20 4.77
C THR A 639 -12.90 13.68 5.33
N ASP A 640 -13.94 14.52 5.35
CA ASP A 640 -15.33 14.14 5.66
C ASP A 640 -15.81 12.96 4.80
N ILE A 641 -15.55 12.99 3.49
CA ILE A 641 -15.96 11.95 2.55
C ILE A 641 -15.21 10.65 2.86
N ILE A 642 -13.89 10.70 3.05
CA ILE A 642 -13.06 9.49 3.25
C ILE A 642 -13.41 8.80 4.56
N LEU A 643 -13.56 9.57 5.64
CA LEU A 643 -13.99 9.05 6.93
C LEU A 643 -15.42 8.47 6.84
N SER A 644 -16.35 9.17 6.20
CA SER A 644 -17.73 8.70 6.05
C SER A 644 -17.83 7.42 5.24
N VAL A 645 -17.15 7.36 4.08
CA VAL A 645 -17.15 6.18 3.21
C VAL A 645 -16.54 4.98 3.90
N SER A 646 -15.39 5.13 4.57
CA SER A 646 -14.76 4.03 5.31
C SER A 646 -15.66 3.49 6.43
N VAL A 647 -16.28 4.37 7.21
CA VAL A 647 -17.23 3.99 8.27
C VAL A 647 -18.45 3.27 7.71
N LEU A 648 -19.05 3.76 6.62
CA LEU A 648 -20.21 3.15 5.97
C LEU A 648 -19.89 1.76 5.40
N MET A 649 -18.70 1.58 4.78
CA MET A 649 -18.25 0.29 4.28
C MET A 649 -18.07 -0.74 5.41
N ILE A 650 -17.48 -0.33 6.55
CA ILE A 650 -17.38 -1.18 7.75
C ILE A 650 -18.78 -1.54 8.27
N CYS A 651 -19.69 -0.56 8.37
CA CYS A 651 -21.05 -0.78 8.82
C CYS A 651 -21.79 -1.78 7.94
N GLY A 652 -21.63 -1.71 6.61
CA GLY A 652 -22.21 -2.66 5.66
C GLY A 652 -21.82 -4.11 5.93
N LEU A 653 -20.57 -4.34 6.35
CA LEU A 653 -20.10 -5.66 6.78
C LEU A 653 -20.65 -6.07 8.15
N VAL A 654 -20.58 -5.17 9.14
CA VAL A 654 -20.94 -5.46 10.52
C VAL A 654 -22.45 -5.68 10.71
N PHE A 655 -23.33 -4.90 10.06
CA PHE A 655 -24.77 -5.07 10.19
C PHE A 655 -25.32 -6.32 9.48
N ASN A 656 -24.57 -6.86 8.51
CA ASN A 656 -24.89 -8.14 7.87
C ASN A 656 -24.44 -9.35 8.72
N TYR A 657 -23.74 -9.12 9.85
CA TYR A 657 -23.28 -10.17 10.76
C TYR A 657 -24.45 -10.90 11.40
N LYS A 658 -24.48 -12.23 11.27
CA LYS A 658 -25.38 -13.10 12.05
C LYS A 658 -24.56 -13.88 13.07
N GLN A 659 -24.70 -13.50 14.33
CA GLN A 659 -24.00 -14.16 15.42
C GLN A 659 -24.51 -15.60 15.60
N SER A 660 -23.59 -16.54 15.72
CA SER A 660 -23.87 -17.85 16.29
C SER A 660 -23.52 -17.82 17.78
N GLU A 661 -24.37 -18.39 18.64
CA GLU A 661 -24.12 -18.41 20.08
C GLU A 661 -22.90 -19.30 20.39
N VAL A 662 -21.85 -18.68 20.94
CA VAL A 662 -20.71 -19.42 21.47
C VAL A 662 -21.07 -19.87 22.88
N SER A 663 -21.36 -21.16 23.05
CA SER A 663 -21.57 -21.77 24.37
C SER A 663 -20.37 -21.48 25.30
N HIS A 664 -20.66 -21.07 26.55
CA HIS A 664 -19.67 -20.81 27.59
C HIS A 664 -18.87 -22.07 27.95
N SER A 665 -17.78 -22.31 27.22
CA SER A 665 -16.88 -23.44 27.42
C SER A 665 -15.69 -23.09 28.32
N LYS A 666 -15.10 -24.09 28.99
CA LYS A 666 -13.83 -23.95 29.74
C LYS A 666 -12.70 -23.38 28.87
N ARG A 667 -12.71 -23.64 27.56
CA ARG A 667 -11.71 -23.16 26.57
C ARG A 667 -11.78 -21.64 26.36
N LEU A 668 -12.98 -21.06 26.38
CA LEU A 668 -13.17 -19.61 26.32
C LEU A 668 -12.54 -18.94 27.55
N LYS A 669 -12.80 -19.45 28.76
CA LYS A 669 -12.22 -18.91 30.00
C LYS A 669 -10.68 -18.95 30.00
N SER A 670 -10.10 -20.05 29.52
CA SER A 670 -8.63 -20.18 29.44
C SER A 670 -8.00 -19.18 28.45
N SER A 671 -8.62 -19.00 27.28
CA SER A 671 -8.11 -18.10 26.24
C SER A 671 -8.30 -16.64 26.65
N LEU A 672 -9.45 -16.31 27.28
CA LEU A 672 -9.72 -15.01 27.86
C LEU A 672 -8.65 -14.62 28.88
N LYS A 673 -8.34 -15.49 29.85
CA LYS A 673 -7.31 -15.21 30.87
C LYS A 673 -5.95 -14.85 30.24
N LYS A 674 -5.54 -15.56 29.20
CA LYS A 674 -4.26 -15.32 28.52
C LYS A 674 -4.26 -13.97 27.80
N ILE A 675 -5.31 -13.67 27.03
CA ILE A 675 -5.49 -12.38 26.35
C ILE A 675 -5.51 -11.25 27.36
N THR A 676 -6.30 -11.38 28.44
CA THR A 676 -6.39 -10.39 29.52
C THR A 676 -5.02 -10.11 30.13
N ASN A 677 -4.19 -11.12 30.37
CA ASN A 677 -2.84 -10.91 30.91
C ASN A 677 -1.97 -10.04 29.99
N TYR A 678 -2.02 -10.27 28.66
CA TYR A 678 -1.30 -9.42 27.71
C TYR A 678 -1.85 -7.99 27.68
N LEU A 679 -3.17 -7.81 27.66
CA LEU A 679 -3.78 -6.49 27.62
C LEU A 679 -3.53 -5.68 28.90
N ILE A 680 -3.49 -6.35 30.06
CA ILE A 680 -3.04 -5.74 31.32
C ILE A 680 -1.57 -5.34 31.21
N PHE A 681 -0.71 -6.22 30.70
CA PHE A 681 0.70 -5.88 30.49
C PHE A 681 0.88 -4.67 29.56
N PHE A 682 0.17 -4.62 28.44
CA PHE A 682 0.18 -3.48 27.51
C PHE A 682 -0.31 -2.18 28.15
N THR A 683 -1.34 -2.25 28.99
CA THR A 683 -1.87 -1.11 29.74
C THR A 683 -0.88 -0.60 30.80
N LEU A 684 -0.24 -1.51 31.53
CA LEU A 684 0.79 -1.14 32.51
C LEU A 684 2.03 -0.56 31.82
N LEU A 685 2.41 -1.14 30.68
CA LEU A 685 3.54 -0.67 29.88
C LEU A 685 3.25 0.71 29.28
N SER A 686 2.04 0.98 28.77
CA SER A 686 1.69 2.32 28.28
C SER A 686 1.75 3.37 29.40
N GLY A 687 1.25 3.04 30.59
CA GLY A 687 1.34 3.92 31.76
C GLY A 687 2.78 4.18 32.18
N PHE A 688 3.64 3.15 32.17
CA PHE A 688 5.06 3.28 32.48
C PHE A 688 5.81 4.13 31.46
N ILE A 689 5.56 3.93 30.15
CA ILE A 689 6.16 4.74 29.09
C ILE A 689 5.73 6.21 29.25
N ALA A 690 4.43 6.46 29.46
CA ALA A 690 3.92 7.82 29.66
C ALA A 690 4.54 8.49 30.88
N PHE A 691 4.71 7.76 31.98
CA PHE A 691 5.38 8.28 33.18
C PHE A 691 6.84 8.65 32.93
N ASN A 692 7.59 7.78 32.23
CA ASN A 692 9.00 8.04 31.93
C ASN A 692 9.23 9.17 30.92
N ARG A 693 8.28 9.39 30.00
CA ARG A 693 8.35 10.45 28.99
C ARG A 693 7.78 11.79 29.47
N PHE A 694 7.10 11.82 30.62
CA PHE A 694 6.46 13.04 31.09
C PHE A 694 7.50 14.10 31.49
N GLN A 695 7.38 15.29 30.90
CA GLN A 695 8.31 16.40 31.13
C GLN A 695 7.88 17.20 32.37
N PHE A 696 8.65 17.07 33.47
CA PHE A 696 8.40 17.80 34.72
C PHE A 696 9.19 19.12 34.81
N GLU A 697 10.31 19.22 34.10
CA GLU A 697 11.18 20.38 34.15
C GLU A 697 10.72 21.46 33.19
N LYS A 698 10.85 22.73 33.60
CA LYS A 698 10.58 23.86 32.72
C LYS A 698 11.77 24.05 31.78
N PRO A 699 11.53 24.17 30.47
CA PRO A 699 12.51 24.63 29.49
C PRO A 699 13.30 25.86 29.97
N ARG A 700 14.59 25.90 29.62
CA ARG A 700 15.50 27.01 29.93
C ARG A 700 16.23 27.45 28.67
N PRO A 701 16.31 28.76 28.38
CA PRO A 701 17.07 29.30 27.26
C PRO A 701 18.58 29.20 27.49
N TYR A 702 19.37 29.24 26.42
CA TYR A 702 20.82 29.07 26.47
C TYR A 702 21.55 30.26 27.11
N HIS A 703 21.13 31.49 26.79
CA HIS A 703 21.86 32.71 27.17
C HIS A 703 21.00 33.71 27.99
N PRO A 704 20.54 33.31 29.20
CA PRO A 704 19.65 34.15 30.00
C PRO A 704 20.31 35.44 30.54
N GLN A 705 21.64 35.46 30.68
CA GLN A 705 22.37 36.61 31.23
C GLN A 705 22.34 37.80 30.27
N SER A 706 22.46 37.53 28.97
CA SER A 706 22.40 38.53 27.90
C SER A 706 20.97 38.81 27.41
N ARG A 707 19.94 38.20 28.03
CA ARG A 707 18.54 38.25 27.56
C ARG A 707 18.42 37.94 26.06
N LEU A 708 19.22 36.98 25.60
CA LEU A 708 19.37 36.68 24.18
C LEU A 708 18.41 35.56 23.75
N VAL A 709 17.79 35.74 22.60
CA VAL A 709 17.02 34.70 21.90
C VAL A 709 17.74 34.33 20.62
N THR A 710 18.08 33.06 20.49
CA THR A 710 18.51 32.47 19.21
C THR A 710 17.30 31.84 18.53
N ALA A 711 16.87 32.39 17.39
CA ALA A 711 15.71 31.93 16.64
C ALA A 711 16.12 31.37 15.27
N GLY A 712 15.57 30.22 14.88
CA GLY A 712 15.86 29.58 13.60
C GLY A 712 14.63 29.11 12.84
N ILE A 713 14.76 28.98 11.52
CA ILE A 713 13.75 28.37 10.64
C ILE A 713 14.40 27.23 9.88
N TRP A 714 13.64 26.15 9.65
CA TRP A 714 14.09 25.03 8.85
C TRP A 714 12.93 24.28 8.19
N THR A 715 12.99 24.09 6.87
CA THR A 715 12.15 23.12 6.16
C THR A 715 12.75 21.71 6.25
N ILE A 716 11.99 20.77 6.81
CA ILE A 716 12.56 19.50 7.31
C ILE A 716 12.23 18.27 6.46
N HIS A 717 11.63 18.43 5.28
CA HIS A 717 11.30 17.33 4.36
C HIS A 717 10.62 16.14 5.05
N PHE A 718 9.66 16.44 5.92
CA PHE A 718 8.91 15.46 6.71
C PHE A 718 9.78 14.53 7.57
N GLY A 719 11.06 14.83 7.82
CA GLY A 719 11.97 14.01 8.62
C GLY A 719 12.51 12.77 7.90
N LEU A 720 12.71 12.85 6.58
CA LEU A 720 13.48 11.86 5.80
C LEU A 720 14.70 12.54 5.19
N ASP A 721 15.87 11.92 5.36
CA ASP A 721 17.11 12.41 4.75
C ASP A 721 17.26 12.00 3.27
N ASN A 722 18.35 12.46 2.65
CA ASN A 722 18.62 12.20 1.22
C ASN A 722 18.68 10.71 0.87
N ASP A 723 18.90 9.81 1.84
CA ASP A 723 18.99 8.36 1.65
C ASP A 723 17.78 7.60 2.24
N MET A 724 16.67 8.30 2.46
CA MET A 724 15.43 7.78 3.04
C MET A 724 15.59 7.25 4.47
N TRP A 725 16.51 7.81 5.26
CA TRP A 725 16.61 7.51 6.69
C TRP A 725 15.82 8.52 7.53
N ALA A 726 15.32 8.07 8.67
CA ALA A 726 14.72 8.95 9.66
C ALA A 726 15.76 9.95 10.20
N SER A 727 15.48 11.26 10.14
CA SER A 727 16.50 12.30 10.38
C SER A 727 16.38 13.03 11.72
N GLU A 728 15.40 12.69 12.56
CA GLU A 728 15.02 13.46 13.76
C GLU A 728 16.16 13.57 14.79
N HIS A 729 17.00 12.54 14.87
CA HIS A 729 18.21 12.54 15.70
C HIS A 729 19.22 13.60 15.27
N ARG A 730 19.50 13.67 13.97
CA ARG A 730 20.47 14.59 13.40
C ARG A 730 19.94 16.02 13.46
N MET A 731 18.64 16.19 13.23
CA MET A 731 17.95 17.48 13.39
C MET A 731 18.05 17.98 14.83
N ARG A 732 17.75 17.14 15.82
CA ARG A 732 17.91 17.46 17.24
C ARG A 732 19.35 17.92 17.55
N ASP A 733 20.34 17.17 17.07
CA ASP A 733 21.74 17.49 17.35
C ASP A 733 22.15 18.82 16.73
N LEU A 734 21.65 19.16 15.53
CA LEU A 734 21.89 20.46 14.92
C LEU A 734 21.19 21.61 15.68
N ILE A 735 19.92 21.45 16.04
CA ILE A 735 19.15 22.44 16.83
C ILE A 735 19.84 22.71 18.17
N LYS A 736 20.38 21.66 18.80
CA LYS A 736 21.15 21.75 20.04
C LYS A 736 22.46 22.48 19.83
N ASP A 737 23.26 22.06 18.85
CA ASP A 737 24.59 22.62 18.61
C ASP A 737 24.55 24.06 18.13
N LEU A 738 23.44 24.50 17.51
CA LEU A 738 23.17 25.90 17.18
C LEU A 738 22.62 26.74 18.34
N GLU A 739 22.39 26.11 19.49
CA GLU A 739 21.85 26.77 20.68
C GLU A 739 20.51 27.48 20.41
N LEU A 740 19.63 26.86 19.60
CA LEU A 740 18.34 27.46 19.26
C LEU A 740 17.39 27.48 20.46
N ASP A 741 16.91 28.68 20.80
CA ASP A 741 15.86 28.87 21.80
C ASP A 741 14.47 28.77 21.19
N VAL A 742 14.29 29.25 19.97
CA VAL A 742 13.02 29.20 19.23
C VAL A 742 13.30 28.66 17.84
N VAL A 743 12.54 27.66 17.39
CA VAL A 743 12.69 27.14 16.02
C VAL A 743 11.34 26.85 15.39
N GLY A 744 11.15 27.38 14.17
CA GLY A 744 10.07 27.01 13.27
C GLY A 744 10.51 25.83 12.40
N LEU A 745 9.69 24.77 12.35
CA LEU A 745 9.93 23.61 11.48
C LEU A 745 8.80 23.52 10.45
N LEU A 746 9.13 23.49 9.16
CA LEU A 746 8.15 23.45 8.07
C LEU A 746 8.15 22.08 7.40
N GLU A 747 7.04 21.72 6.75
CA GLU A 747 6.79 20.34 6.28
C GLU A 747 6.81 19.32 7.44
N SER A 748 6.11 19.69 8.51
CA SER A 748 6.13 18.97 9.78
C SER A 748 4.88 18.10 10.04
N ASP A 749 3.82 18.19 9.22
CA ASP A 749 2.65 17.31 9.36
C ASP A 749 3.00 15.88 8.90
N THR A 750 3.22 15.01 9.88
CA THR A 750 3.60 13.62 9.66
C THR A 750 2.58 12.62 10.21
N GLN A 751 1.40 13.08 10.61
CA GLN A 751 0.32 12.26 11.19
C GLN A 751 -0.66 11.72 10.13
N ARG A 752 -0.11 11.29 9.00
CA ARG A 752 -0.84 10.64 7.90
C ARG A 752 -0.17 9.32 7.53
N ILE A 753 -0.94 8.44 6.87
CA ILE A 753 -0.48 7.11 6.43
C ILE A 753 0.82 7.18 5.63
N ILE A 754 0.94 8.16 4.72
CA ILE A 754 2.12 8.36 3.87
C ILE A 754 3.36 8.85 4.61
N MET A 755 3.21 9.38 5.83
CA MET A 755 4.35 9.71 6.69
C MET A 755 4.48 8.74 7.86
N GLY A 756 3.80 7.58 7.80
CA GLY A 756 3.87 6.54 8.82
C GLY A 756 3.13 6.86 10.13
N ASN A 757 2.33 7.93 10.17
CA ASN A 757 1.69 8.47 11.38
C ASN A 757 2.70 8.74 12.50
N ARG A 758 3.66 9.62 12.25
CA ARG A 758 4.70 10.03 13.21
C ARG A 758 4.54 11.49 13.62
N ASP A 759 5.32 11.89 14.60
CA ASP A 759 5.45 13.26 15.07
C ASP A 759 6.91 13.49 15.50
N LEU A 760 7.62 14.20 14.62
CA LEU A 760 9.05 14.49 14.75
C LEU A 760 9.33 15.42 15.93
N THR A 761 8.34 16.25 16.31
CA THR A 761 8.51 17.28 17.33
C THR A 761 8.62 16.69 18.73
N GLN A 762 7.96 15.56 18.99
CA GLN A 762 7.97 14.90 20.30
C GLN A 762 9.39 14.62 20.79
N ARG A 763 10.24 14.05 19.92
CA ARG A 763 11.61 13.73 20.30
C ARG A 763 12.43 14.98 20.58
N ILE A 764 12.40 15.92 19.63
CA ILE A 764 13.21 17.14 19.70
C ILE A 764 12.82 17.96 20.93
N ALA A 765 11.52 18.14 21.16
CA ALA A 765 11.01 18.89 22.31
C ALA A 765 11.34 18.22 23.65
N GLU A 766 11.16 16.89 23.76
CA GLU A 766 11.45 16.16 25.00
C GLU A 766 12.94 16.08 25.32
N GLU A 767 13.81 15.85 24.32
CA GLU A 767 15.26 15.70 24.55
C GLU A 767 15.98 17.05 24.70
N LEU A 768 15.48 18.13 24.09
CA LEU A 768 16.05 19.48 24.21
C LEU A 768 15.38 20.34 25.29
N GLY A 769 14.31 19.83 25.91
CA GLY A 769 13.52 20.56 26.89
C GLY A 769 12.93 21.83 26.29
N MET A 770 11.96 21.66 25.39
CA MET A 770 11.23 22.75 24.71
C MET A 770 9.72 22.55 24.81
N TYR A 771 8.97 23.65 24.85
CA TYR A 771 7.55 23.67 24.54
C TYR A 771 7.35 23.43 23.05
N ALA A 772 6.26 22.77 22.68
CA ALA A 772 5.95 22.44 21.29
C ALA A 772 4.51 22.87 20.97
N ASP A 773 4.37 23.70 19.94
CA ASP A 773 3.14 23.78 19.17
C ASP A 773 3.31 22.95 17.89
N PHE A 774 2.50 21.89 17.78
CA PHE A 774 2.53 20.94 16.68
C PHE A 774 2.00 21.51 15.35
N GLY A 775 1.40 22.70 15.38
CA GLY A 775 0.82 23.35 14.21
C GLY A 775 -0.62 22.97 13.90
N PRO A 776 -1.14 23.40 12.73
CA PRO A 776 -2.48 23.05 12.29
C PRO A 776 -2.64 21.53 12.25
N ASN A 777 -3.71 21.02 12.86
CA ASN A 777 -3.96 19.58 12.88
C ASN A 777 -4.19 19.00 11.46
N PRO A 778 -4.05 17.67 11.26
CA PRO A 778 -4.17 17.07 9.93
C PRO A 778 -5.52 17.27 9.23
N THR A 779 -6.59 17.66 9.94
CA THR A 779 -7.89 17.99 9.32
C THR A 779 -7.91 19.37 8.66
N LYS A 780 -6.82 20.13 8.77
CA LYS A 780 -6.61 21.42 8.10
C LYS A 780 -5.94 21.32 6.72
N HIS A 781 -5.56 20.10 6.31
CA HIS A 781 -5.05 19.79 4.96
C HIS A 781 -3.87 20.66 4.51
N THR A 782 -2.94 20.92 5.43
CA THR A 782 -1.65 21.60 5.12
C THR A 782 -0.50 20.61 5.23
N TRP A 783 0.68 21.00 4.74
CA TRP A 783 1.93 20.24 4.95
C TRP A 783 2.56 20.42 6.35
N GLY A 784 1.97 21.27 7.17
CA GLY A 784 2.36 21.50 8.55
C GLY A 784 3.44 22.56 8.72
N ALA A 785 3.34 23.25 9.85
CA ALA A 785 4.36 24.12 10.41
C ALA A 785 4.34 23.88 11.91
N ALA A 786 5.48 23.71 12.56
CA ALA A 786 5.58 23.51 14.00
C ALA A 786 6.47 24.59 14.62
N LEU A 787 6.23 24.91 15.89
CA LEU A 787 7.02 25.84 16.67
C LEU A 787 7.54 25.13 17.92
N LEU A 788 8.86 25.10 18.08
CA LEU A 788 9.50 24.67 19.32
C LEU A 788 10.10 25.88 20.03
N SER A 789 9.94 25.96 21.35
CA SER A 789 10.41 27.11 22.14
C SER A 789 10.93 26.70 23.51
N LYS A 790 12.09 27.25 23.90
CA LYS A 790 12.60 27.21 25.28
C LYS A 790 11.89 28.20 26.19
N PHE A 791 11.10 29.12 25.62
CA PHE A 791 10.24 30.06 26.33
C PHE A 791 8.80 29.57 26.39
N PRO A 792 8.07 29.80 27.49
CA PRO A 792 6.66 29.43 27.58
C PRO A 792 5.81 30.03 26.45
N ILE A 793 5.06 29.17 25.76
CA ILE A 793 4.05 29.61 24.79
C ILE A 793 2.78 29.98 25.57
N ILE A 794 2.43 31.26 25.56
CA ILE A 794 1.28 31.80 26.29
C ILE A 794 -0.01 31.58 25.50
N ASN A 795 0.06 31.85 24.20
CA ASN A 795 -1.05 31.72 23.27
C ASN A 795 -0.50 31.34 21.90
N SER A 796 -1.25 30.56 21.13
CA SER A 796 -0.96 30.36 19.72
C SER A 796 -2.24 30.22 18.91
N THR A 797 -2.21 30.72 17.69
CA THR A 797 -3.34 30.67 16.75
C THR A 797 -2.84 30.17 15.40
N HIS A 798 -3.58 29.22 14.83
CA HIS A 798 -3.26 28.63 13.53
C HIS A 798 -4.13 29.26 12.44
N HIS A 799 -3.47 29.91 11.49
CA HIS A 799 -4.12 30.55 10.35
C HIS A 799 -3.94 29.68 9.11
N LEU A 800 -5.02 29.49 8.35
CA LEU A 800 -4.98 28.96 7.01
C LEU A 800 -5.13 30.12 6.04
N LEU A 801 -4.09 30.39 5.28
CA LEU A 801 -4.10 31.53 4.37
C LEU A 801 -4.85 31.21 3.08
N PRO A 802 -5.39 32.23 2.39
CA PRO A 802 -6.17 32.02 1.19
C PRO A 802 -5.35 31.31 0.10
N SER A 803 -5.97 30.32 -0.53
CA SER A 803 -5.36 29.52 -1.59
C SER A 803 -6.46 29.11 -2.57
N PRO A 804 -6.84 29.95 -3.55
CA PRO A 804 -7.94 29.63 -4.46
C PRO A 804 -7.62 28.46 -5.40
N VAL A 805 -6.35 28.18 -5.70
CA VAL A 805 -5.96 27.19 -6.72
C VAL A 805 -5.04 26.12 -6.14
N GLY A 806 -3.95 26.55 -5.51
CA GLY A 806 -2.84 25.75 -5.06
C GLY A 806 -3.00 25.17 -3.67
N GLU A 807 -1.88 24.95 -3.00
CA GLU A 807 -1.82 24.37 -1.66
C GLU A 807 -2.22 25.36 -0.55
N LEU A 808 -2.78 24.83 0.53
CA LEU A 808 -3.10 25.61 1.72
C LEU A 808 -1.83 25.92 2.50
N ALA A 809 -1.57 27.21 2.69
CA ALA A 809 -0.40 27.72 3.40
C ALA A 809 -0.71 27.93 4.90
N PRO A 810 -0.03 27.21 5.81
CA PRO A 810 -0.21 27.39 7.25
C PRO A 810 0.63 28.53 7.82
N ALA A 811 0.08 29.26 8.78
CA ALA A 811 0.84 30.15 9.66
C ALA A 811 0.48 29.92 11.14
N ILE A 812 1.49 29.85 12.01
CA ILE A 812 1.33 29.92 13.46
C ILE A 812 1.63 31.35 13.88
N HIS A 813 0.72 32.01 14.61
CA HIS A 813 1.00 33.23 15.37
C HIS A 813 1.00 32.86 16.85
N ALA A 814 2.18 32.84 17.47
CA ALA A 814 2.37 32.52 18.87
C ALA A 814 2.87 33.72 19.65
N THR A 815 2.49 33.84 20.93
CA THR A 815 3.05 34.81 21.87
C THR A 815 3.84 34.05 22.94
N LEU A 816 5.12 34.38 23.07
CA LEU A 816 6.07 33.78 24.00
C LEU A 816 6.35 34.74 25.17
N ASP A 817 6.57 34.19 26.38
CA ASP A 817 7.13 34.95 27.51
C ASP A 817 8.66 34.83 27.52
N CYS A 818 9.32 35.84 26.93
CA CYS A 818 10.77 35.91 26.81
C CYS A 818 11.32 36.84 27.90
N TYR A 819 11.85 36.27 28.97
CA TYR A 819 12.46 37.03 30.08
C TYR A 819 11.53 38.09 30.70
N GLY A 820 10.22 37.81 30.77
CA GLY A 820 9.19 38.71 31.28
C GLY A 820 8.59 39.66 30.25
N GLU A 821 9.07 39.64 29.00
CA GLU A 821 8.55 40.43 27.88
C GLU A 821 7.77 39.53 26.92
N LEU A 822 6.62 40.02 26.42
CA LEU A 822 5.80 39.26 25.48
C LEU A 822 6.30 39.48 24.05
N VAL A 823 6.81 38.41 23.43
CA VAL A 823 7.34 38.43 22.07
C VAL A 823 6.47 37.58 21.18
N ASP A 824 6.00 38.13 20.07
CA ASP A 824 5.25 37.37 19.09
C ASP A 824 6.20 36.66 18.11
N VAL A 825 5.92 35.40 17.81
CA VAL A 825 6.63 34.61 16.81
C VAL A 825 5.62 34.12 15.78
N VAL A 826 5.91 34.41 14.51
CA VAL A 826 5.10 33.93 13.39
C VAL A 826 5.92 32.87 12.65
N VAL A 827 5.39 31.64 12.53
CA VAL A 827 5.99 30.59 11.71
C VAL A 827 5.13 30.41 10.47
N PHE A 828 5.69 30.53 9.27
CA PHE A 828 4.90 30.56 8.03
C PHE A 828 5.52 29.72 6.91
N HIS A 829 4.68 28.90 6.25
CA HIS A 829 5.04 28.15 5.05
C HIS A 829 4.19 28.61 3.88
N SER A 830 4.80 29.34 2.93
CA SER A 830 4.14 29.81 1.72
C SER A 830 3.80 28.67 0.75
N GLY A 831 2.82 28.90 -0.11
CA GLY A 831 2.51 28.05 -1.25
C GLY A 831 3.59 28.10 -2.35
N GLN A 832 3.51 27.14 -3.27
CA GLN A 832 4.47 26.96 -4.36
C GLN A 832 4.58 28.13 -5.35
N GLU A 833 5.64 28.09 -6.18
CA GLU A 833 5.95 29.13 -7.14
C GLU A 833 4.88 29.29 -8.23
N GLU A 834 4.31 28.17 -8.66
CA GLU A 834 3.39 28.05 -9.79
C GLU A 834 2.10 28.84 -9.59
N ASP A 835 1.64 28.98 -8.34
CA ASP A 835 0.37 29.63 -7.99
C ASP A 835 0.60 31.08 -7.53
N VAL A 836 0.88 31.96 -8.50
CA VAL A 836 1.23 33.37 -8.27
C VAL A 836 0.18 34.13 -7.45
N GLU A 837 -1.11 33.92 -7.74
CA GLU A 837 -2.20 34.61 -7.03
C GLU A 837 -2.33 34.13 -5.59
N ASP A 838 -2.15 32.84 -5.34
CA ASP A 838 -2.19 32.24 -4.01
C ASP A 838 -1.07 32.83 -3.17
N ARG A 839 0.17 32.87 -3.67
CA ARG A 839 1.29 33.52 -2.99
C ARG A 839 1.04 34.99 -2.69
N ARG A 840 0.40 35.74 -3.61
CA ARG A 840 0.05 37.15 -3.40
C ARG A 840 -1.00 37.30 -2.28
N LEU A 841 -2.01 36.45 -2.23
CA LEU A 841 -3.03 36.49 -1.17
C LEU A 841 -2.46 36.05 0.18
N GLN A 842 -1.59 35.06 0.18
CA GLN A 842 -0.88 34.59 1.37
C GLN A 842 0.04 35.67 1.92
N SER A 843 0.81 36.36 1.08
CA SER A 843 1.68 37.46 1.50
C SER A 843 0.90 38.61 2.17
N LEU A 844 -0.26 38.96 1.61
CA LEU A 844 -1.16 39.96 2.20
C LEU A 844 -1.71 39.51 3.57
N GLY A 845 -2.07 38.23 3.70
CA GLY A 845 -2.57 37.66 4.96
C GLY A 845 -1.52 37.66 6.05
N VAL A 846 -0.29 37.21 5.77
CA VAL A 846 0.81 37.25 6.76
C VAL A 846 1.20 38.69 7.10
N SER A 847 1.24 39.60 6.12
CA SER A 847 1.51 41.02 6.35
C SER A 847 0.49 41.64 7.31
N GLU A 848 -0.78 41.25 7.21
CA GLU A 848 -1.83 41.67 8.15
C GLU A 848 -1.65 41.07 9.55
N ILE A 849 -1.29 39.79 9.67
CA ILE A 849 -0.98 39.16 10.96
C ILE A 849 0.17 39.92 11.64
N MET A 850 1.26 40.17 10.93
CA MET A 850 2.42 40.87 11.47
C MET A 850 2.08 42.32 11.85
N GLY A 851 1.33 43.03 11.01
CA GLY A 851 0.87 44.40 11.25
C GLY A 851 -0.16 44.53 12.38
N SER A 852 -0.83 43.45 12.78
CA SER A 852 -1.87 43.48 13.81
C SER A 852 -1.35 43.63 15.25
N SER A 853 -0.04 43.42 15.46
CA SER A 853 0.58 43.44 16.79
C SER A 853 1.63 44.53 16.90
N GLU A 854 1.58 45.25 18.03
CA GLU A 854 2.57 46.26 18.42
C GLU A 854 3.73 45.69 19.26
N ARG A 855 3.74 44.38 19.54
CA ARG A 855 4.80 43.73 20.33
C ARG A 855 6.08 43.54 19.53
N PRO A 856 7.23 43.32 20.21
CA PRO A 856 8.40 42.73 19.57
C PRO A 856 8.02 41.43 18.85
N MET A 857 8.51 41.25 17.63
CA MET A 857 8.10 40.13 16.80
C MET A 857 9.22 39.56 15.94
N ILE A 858 9.19 38.25 15.72
CA ILE A 858 10.05 37.50 14.80
C ILE A 858 9.15 36.72 13.82
N LEU A 859 9.39 36.86 12.51
CA LEU A 859 8.87 35.95 11.50
C LEU A 859 9.95 34.91 11.18
N LEU A 860 9.57 33.64 11.17
CA LEU A 860 10.36 32.48 10.78
C LEU A 860 9.63 31.82 9.61
N SER A 861 10.14 31.93 8.39
CA SER A 861 9.31 31.64 7.22
C SER A 861 10.01 31.04 6.01
N TYR A 862 9.22 30.39 5.17
CA TYR A 862 9.55 29.98 3.81
C TYR A 862 8.67 30.77 2.83
N LEU A 863 9.25 31.70 2.06
CA LEU A 863 8.50 32.74 1.31
C LEU A 863 8.46 32.55 -0.21
N VAL A 864 9.38 31.76 -0.79
CA VAL A 864 9.50 31.56 -2.26
C VAL A 864 9.54 32.90 -3.00
N THR A 865 10.49 33.76 -2.64
CA THR A 865 10.63 35.09 -3.25
C THR A 865 12.08 35.55 -3.19
N GLU A 866 12.49 36.41 -4.12
CA GLU A 866 13.80 37.06 -4.08
C GLU A 866 13.74 38.32 -3.20
N PRO A 867 14.82 38.67 -2.48
CA PRO A 867 14.90 39.89 -1.71
C PRO A 867 14.63 41.12 -2.58
N LEU A 868 13.95 42.12 -2.01
CA LEU A 868 13.61 43.41 -2.64
C LEU A 868 12.65 43.32 -3.85
N LYS A 869 12.17 42.14 -4.24
CA LYS A 869 11.31 41.94 -5.42
C LYS A 869 9.92 41.42 -5.08
N GLY A 870 8.93 41.85 -5.85
CA GLY A 870 7.57 41.29 -5.81
C GLY A 870 6.97 41.24 -4.39
N ASN A 871 6.56 40.04 -3.96
CA ASN A 871 5.90 39.82 -2.67
C ASN A 871 6.80 40.13 -1.47
N TYR A 872 8.12 40.12 -1.60
CA TYR A 872 9.04 40.59 -0.55
C TYR A 872 8.60 41.94 0.04
N ASN A 873 8.25 42.89 -0.84
CA ASN A 873 7.84 44.25 -0.45
C ASN A 873 6.46 44.30 0.23
N THR A 874 5.76 43.17 0.35
CA THR A 874 4.54 43.03 1.15
C THR A 874 4.88 42.58 2.58
N TYR A 875 5.84 41.66 2.72
CA TYR A 875 6.33 41.17 4.00
C TYR A 875 7.21 42.19 4.74
N VAL A 876 8.03 42.94 4.00
CA VAL A 876 8.89 44.03 4.49
C VAL A 876 8.27 45.34 4.02
N SER A 877 7.37 45.88 4.82
CA SER A 877 6.60 47.09 4.50
C SER A 877 6.12 47.83 5.74
N ASP A 878 5.77 49.10 5.59
CA ASP A 878 5.15 49.90 6.65
C ASP A 878 3.89 49.23 7.23
N LYS A 879 3.13 48.50 6.40
CA LYS A 879 1.94 47.75 6.85
C LYS A 879 2.30 46.63 7.83
N SER A 880 3.34 45.87 7.54
CA SER A 880 3.81 44.79 8.41
C SER A 880 4.61 45.31 9.63
N GLY A 881 5.29 46.44 9.45
CA GLY A 881 6.30 46.97 10.37
C GLY A 881 7.55 46.10 10.51
N MET A 882 7.76 45.10 9.64
CA MET A 882 8.85 44.13 9.75
C MET A 882 10.07 44.57 8.95
N HIS A 883 11.25 44.23 9.46
CA HIS A 883 12.54 44.45 8.82
C HIS A 883 13.22 43.11 8.54
N ASP A 884 13.96 43.06 7.45
CA ASP A 884 14.74 41.87 7.08
C ASP A 884 15.95 41.69 8.00
N ILE A 885 16.20 40.43 8.41
CA ILE A 885 17.39 40.05 9.15
C ILE A 885 18.68 40.36 8.40
N ASP A 886 18.68 40.46 7.07
CA ASP A 886 19.82 40.95 6.28
C ASP A 886 19.40 41.21 4.82
N ALA A 887 18.96 42.42 4.49
CA ALA A 887 18.56 42.78 3.13
C ALA A 887 19.71 42.74 2.09
N THR A 888 20.96 42.55 2.51
CA THR A 888 22.13 42.44 1.62
C THR A 888 22.44 40.98 1.23
N ASP A 889 21.79 40.01 1.87
CA ASP A 889 21.81 38.61 1.43
C ASP A 889 20.83 38.42 0.28
N ASP A 890 21.33 38.51 -0.94
CA ASP A 890 20.60 38.38 -2.20
C ASP A 890 20.48 36.92 -2.71
N ASP A 891 21.17 35.98 -2.08
CA ASP A 891 21.16 34.54 -2.40
C ASP A 891 20.10 33.77 -1.58
N ARG A 892 18.98 34.44 -1.25
CA ARG A 892 17.84 33.84 -0.54
C ARG A 892 16.66 33.67 -1.48
N TRP A 893 16.00 32.54 -1.34
CA TRP A 893 14.81 32.18 -2.11
C TRP A 893 13.73 31.58 -1.22
N CYS A 894 14.11 30.58 -0.44
CA CYS A 894 13.24 29.80 0.41
C CYS A 894 13.06 30.46 1.79
N GLU A 895 14.06 30.37 2.65
CA GLU A 895 13.95 30.72 4.06
C GLU A 895 14.25 32.20 4.36
N TYR A 896 13.49 32.77 5.30
CA TYR A 896 13.58 34.16 5.73
C TYR A 896 13.31 34.31 7.22
N ILE A 897 14.11 35.16 7.87
CA ILE A 897 13.83 35.69 9.20
C ILE A 897 13.57 37.19 9.07
N LEU A 898 12.41 37.65 9.54
CA LEU A 898 12.12 39.08 9.69
C LEU A 898 11.92 39.42 11.16
N TYR A 899 12.12 40.67 11.55
CA TYR A 899 11.95 41.10 12.94
C TYR A 899 11.49 42.55 13.05
N LYS A 900 10.94 42.91 14.22
CA LYS A 900 10.69 44.31 14.62
C LYS A 900 10.78 44.50 16.12
N LYS A 901 11.13 45.71 16.55
CA LYS A 901 11.23 46.13 17.97
C LYS A 901 12.13 45.22 18.81
N LEU A 902 13.16 44.63 18.18
CA LEU A 902 14.16 43.75 18.79
C LEU A 902 15.54 44.20 18.33
N LYS A 903 16.53 44.11 19.21
CA LYS A 903 17.92 44.38 18.83
C LYS A 903 18.54 43.12 18.21
N ARG A 904 18.74 43.12 16.88
CA ARG A 904 19.46 42.07 16.15
C ARG A 904 20.95 42.15 16.47
N THR A 905 21.56 41.04 16.87
CA THR A 905 23.00 40.94 17.17
C THR A 905 23.76 40.07 16.17
N GLY A 906 23.09 39.08 15.55
CA GLY A 906 23.75 38.19 14.61
C GLY A 906 22.81 37.47 13.64
N TYR A 907 23.37 37.06 12.51
CA TYR A 907 22.72 36.27 11.46
C TYR A 907 23.68 35.21 10.92
N ALA A 908 23.22 33.98 10.72
CA ALA A 908 24.00 32.90 10.14
C ALA A 908 23.15 31.99 9.26
N ARG A 909 23.78 31.42 8.23
CA ARG A 909 23.23 30.34 7.39
C ARG A 909 24.09 29.10 7.59
N ILE A 910 23.45 27.97 7.85
CA ILE A 910 24.12 26.71 8.21
C ILE A 910 23.77 25.67 7.17
N SER A 911 24.79 25.05 6.57
CA SER A 911 24.59 24.06 5.51
C SER A 911 23.65 22.93 5.97
N ARG A 912 22.81 22.49 5.04
CA ARG A 912 21.84 21.39 5.23
C ARG A 912 22.45 20.01 5.48
N GLY A 913 23.75 19.85 5.23
CA GLY A 913 24.42 18.56 5.20
C GLY A 913 23.73 17.61 4.22
N SER A 914 23.41 16.40 4.67
CA SER A 914 22.60 15.42 3.94
C SER A 914 21.18 15.24 4.51
N ILE A 915 20.74 16.14 5.41
CA ILE A 915 19.46 16.00 6.12
C ILE A 915 18.29 16.43 5.22
N THR A 916 18.38 17.60 4.59
CA THR A 916 17.35 18.14 3.70
C THR A 916 17.99 18.82 2.49
N ASP A 917 17.15 19.45 1.66
CA ASP A 917 17.54 20.31 0.55
C ASP A 917 17.62 21.81 0.92
N THR A 918 17.07 22.24 2.06
CA THR A 918 17.22 23.62 2.59
C THR A 918 18.24 23.73 3.71
N GLU A 919 19.04 24.80 3.68
CA GLU A 919 19.89 25.22 4.79
C GLU A 919 19.06 25.61 6.03
N VAL A 920 19.71 25.81 7.18
CA VAL A 920 19.06 26.43 8.36
C VAL A 920 19.46 27.89 8.41
N GLN A 921 18.48 28.79 8.53
CA GLN A 921 18.75 30.19 8.87
C GLN A 921 18.56 30.48 10.36
N VAL A 922 19.47 31.26 10.93
CA VAL A 922 19.48 31.56 12.38
C VAL A 922 19.74 33.04 12.63
N GLY A 923 18.92 33.64 13.49
CA GLY A 923 19.06 35.00 13.98
C GLY A 923 19.22 35.08 15.49
N LYS A 924 20.02 36.04 15.97
CA LYS A 924 20.23 36.33 17.39
C LYS A 924 19.64 37.70 17.75
N PHE A 925 18.78 37.75 18.75
CA PHE A 925 18.05 38.95 19.17
C PHE A 925 18.14 39.19 20.67
N ILE A 926 18.47 40.41 21.09
CA ILE A 926 18.37 40.81 22.50
C ILE A 926 16.93 41.26 22.77
N ILE A 927 16.35 40.68 23.82
CA ILE A 927 14.99 41.01 24.24
C ILE A 927 14.99 42.32 25.03
N PRO A 928 14.16 43.31 24.61
CA PRO A 928 14.08 44.60 25.27
C PRO A 928 13.64 44.43 26.73
N SER A 929 13.94 45.45 27.53
CA SER A 929 13.51 45.52 28.93
C SER A 929 12.68 46.78 29.13
N ASN A 930 11.51 46.68 29.75
CA ASN A 930 10.64 47.81 30.11
C ASN A 930 10.19 48.67 28.91
N GLY A 931 9.96 48.08 27.74
CA GLY A 931 9.46 48.79 26.55
C GLY A 931 10.50 49.65 25.82
N ASP A 932 11.79 49.48 26.13
CA ASP A 932 12.90 50.11 25.39
C ASP A 932 13.17 49.35 24.08
N TYR A 933 12.35 49.65 23.06
CA TYR A 933 12.41 48.98 21.76
C TYR A 933 13.49 49.58 20.85
N ASP A 934 14.23 48.71 20.16
CA ASP A 934 15.15 49.13 19.11
C ASP A 934 14.38 49.36 17.79
N GLU A 935 14.34 50.62 17.36
CA GLU A 935 13.74 51.06 16.08
C GLU A 935 14.80 51.59 15.09
N SER A 936 16.08 51.46 15.41
CA SER A 936 17.17 52.04 14.61
C SER A 936 17.53 51.21 13.36
N TYR A 937 17.17 49.91 13.36
CA TYR A 937 17.30 48.94 12.25
C TYR A 937 18.60 49.08 11.43
N SER A 938 19.73 49.27 12.12
CA SER A 938 21.03 49.50 11.49
C SER A 938 21.53 48.25 10.75
N GLN A 939 21.97 48.41 9.50
CA GLN A 939 22.69 47.38 8.73
C GLN A 939 24.22 47.46 8.90
N GLN A 940 24.70 48.22 9.89
CA GLN A 940 26.12 48.34 10.17
C GLN A 940 26.68 47.05 10.78
N ARG A 941 27.57 46.38 10.03
CA ARG A 941 28.29 45.19 10.50
C ARG A 941 29.42 45.56 11.47
N ILE A 942 29.70 44.65 12.40
CA ILE A 942 30.85 44.72 13.32
C ILE A 942 31.67 43.44 13.23
N ASP A 943 32.97 43.54 13.54
CA ASP A 943 33.88 42.40 13.55
C ASP A 943 33.61 41.50 14.76
N GLU A 944 33.64 40.19 14.57
CA GLU A 944 33.36 39.21 15.65
C GLU A 944 34.23 39.42 16.88
N GLU A 945 35.48 39.85 16.71
CA GLU A 945 36.42 40.11 17.82
C GLU A 945 35.86 41.13 18.82
N THR A 946 35.00 42.05 18.36
CA THR A 946 34.37 43.10 19.15
C THR A 946 33.04 42.69 19.80
N VAL A 947 32.49 41.54 19.40
CA VAL A 947 31.21 41.00 19.90
C VAL A 947 31.44 40.27 21.22
N ASP A 948 30.57 40.45 22.21
CA ASP A 948 30.63 39.69 23.46
C ASP A 948 30.55 38.18 23.16
N PRO A 949 31.44 37.33 23.73
CA PRO A 949 31.40 35.89 23.53
C PRO A 949 30.03 35.24 23.73
N ASP A 950 29.18 35.73 24.63
CA ASP A 950 27.83 35.17 24.88
C ASP A 950 26.85 35.46 23.71
N LEU A 951 27.16 36.44 22.86
CA LEU A 951 26.38 36.79 21.67
C LEU A 951 26.88 36.11 20.40
N ARG A 952 28.05 35.46 20.43
CA ARG A 952 28.65 34.81 19.26
C ARG A 952 27.95 33.51 18.91
N PHE A 953 27.99 33.13 17.64
CA PHE A 953 27.58 31.79 17.21
C PHE A 953 28.62 30.74 17.61
N PRO A 954 28.22 29.48 17.80
CA PRO A 954 29.14 28.41 18.14
C PRO A 954 30.26 28.24 17.10
N SER A 955 31.51 28.26 17.56
CA SER A 955 32.69 28.24 16.68
C SER A 955 32.90 26.90 15.95
N MET A 956 32.19 25.85 16.34
CA MET A 956 32.29 24.52 15.71
C MET A 956 31.79 24.46 14.26
N PHE A 957 31.09 25.49 13.78
CA PHE A 957 30.58 25.57 12.40
C PHE A 957 31.56 26.21 11.42
N TYR A 958 32.71 26.70 11.87
CA TYR A 958 33.77 27.20 10.99
C TYR A 958 34.50 26.08 10.24
N GLY A 959 35.03 26.39 9.05
CA GLY A 959 35.85 25.46 8.26
C GLY A 959 35.06 24.26 7.76
N ASP A 960 35.49 23.05 8.14
CA ASP A 960 34.80 21.81 7.78
C ASP A 960 33.50 21.59 8.58
N GLY A 961 33.29 22.37 9.65
CA GLY A 961 32.10 22.31 10.48
C GLY A 961 31.98 21.02 11.32
N VAL A 962 30.74 20.63 11.61
CA VAL A 962 30.39 19.48 12.43
C VAL A 962 29.28 18.66 11.78
N ARG A 963 29.50 17.36 11.56
CA ARG A 963 28.52 16.45 10.94
C ARG A 963 27.95 17.00 9.61
N ASP A 964 28.82 17.57 8.78
CA ASP A 964 28.52 18.23 7.49
C ASP A 964 27.69 19.53 7.57
N HIS A 965 27.51 20.06 8.79
CA HIS A 965 26.94 21.37 9.04
C HIS A 965 28.04 22.39 9.29
N LYS A 966 28.07 23.46 8.49
CA LYS A 966 29.03 24.56 8.58
C LYS A 966 28.38 25.87 8.17
N PHE A 967 29.03 26.99 8.48
CA PHE A 967 28.62 28.28 7.93
C PHE A 967 28.64 28.22 6.39
N HIS A 968 27.51 28.58 5.79
CA HIS A 968 27.28 28.48 4.35
C HIS A 968 26.95 29.87 3.77
N VAL A 969 27.21 30.05 2.48
CA VAL A 969 27.09 31.32 1.71
C VAL A 969 28.12 32.38 2.10
N PHE A 970 28.33 32.63 3.40
CA PHE A 970 29.28 33.63 3.89
C PHE A 970 30.56 33.04 4.50
N GLU A 971 30.62 31.71 4.73
CA GLU A 971 31.69 31.00 5.46
C GLU A 971 31.93 31.48 6.93
N GLU A 972 31.23 32.54 7.35
CA GLU A 972 31.22 33.14 8.69
C GLU A 972 29.81 33.70 9.02
N PRO A 973 29.44 33.84 10.31
CA PRO A 973 28.25 34.58 10.73
C PRO A 973 28.45 36.09 10.57
N ARG A 974 27.35 36.83 10.40
CA ARG A 974 27.34 38.29 10.34
C ARG A 974 26.86 38.86 11.68
N TYR A 975 27.59 39.83 12.25
CA TYR A 975 27.23 40.52 13.48
C TYR A 975 26.91 42.00 13.25
N TYR A 976 26.07 42.57 14.11
CA TYR A 976 25.52 43.92 13.98
C TYR A 976 25.62 44.73 15.28
N LEU A 977 25.75 46.06 15.13
CA LEU A 977 25.93 47.01 16.23
C LEU A 977 24.71 47.15 17.16
#